data_AF-A0A6L9SBN2-F1
#
_entry.id   AF-A0A6L9SBN2-F1
#
_cell.length_a   1.000
_cell.length_b   1.000
_cell.length_c   1.000
_cell.angle_alpha   90.00
_cell.angle_beta   90.00
_cell.angle_gamma   90.00
#
_symmetry.space_group_name_H-M   'P 1'
#
loop_
_entity.id
_entity.type
_entity.pdbx_description
1 polymer ?
#
loop_
_entity_poly.entity_id
_entity_poly.type
_entity_poly.pdbx_seq_one_letter_code
_entity_poly.pdbx_strand_id
1 'polypeptide(L)'
;MSENLLDRRRFLVLTGGVAASALGVNALWQQSATADELDPAPFTLGVASGDPDHSSVVLWTRLAPDPANGGGMPDRPVQVRWEIALDENFRHVMRRGEATARPELAHSVHAIADRLAPGRWYWYRFAVDGEYSRVGRTRTLPAPGVSPDRLRFAFASCQNWAGGPYPAYRDMAEHDLDLVIHLGDYIYETQDGSLDEFRRLHALYKTSPDLREAHARFPFVTTWDDHEVLNNWHREDERSPDGRPFIDRRANGFQAYYEHLPMRAMPDGPDYAIYRGFRWGKLAEFSVLDTRQYRDEQACGDGMNKPPCDDVYDEDRTMTGPEQEQWLIERLRKSGARWNVLAQQTILASFDYDVGPGLAYNLDQWDGYPAARQRLLDAIIEHEPSNPIVISGDWHSHWVNDILANFSDPSSPVLASEFVGTSISSGIGWDNAVRQGLPANPHVKFYNGSYRGYIHCEVTPERWQSTLRIVTDPRSASSPAYTIAAYEVRDGEPGARRLDEGDGFTGTVVRASDDEPLRNAEVMVRRQDGSVALRVWTDANGEYLSFLPPGAYQLEAHAVGYESQTQNVVVEEGTPPRGDFALARVAGAYAGTGRRVPGPNTEGAPGDVVLGNELLAMTVSKVTNDGQLPNATPGKPIDMAAAGHLDQIDWFNLPYVATSAPSGTEGWQQGLVNSTSVEVETATPERAVVRVSGSALSVPDVTVVTTFAVEPGQPWIVAESTFTNTGSAPVTVSAGDVIDHDGPGQRSGVPGHGTITTPYGSPGEFPPDDAWIGMTGTDGQTYALLYDEAGFTAYGTGNWIQSQYQVTLGAGESWTLRRRMAAVDNGGAADPWAVLAAL
;
A
#
# COMPACT_ATOMS: atom_id res chain seq x y z
N MET A 1 -17.44 21.75 16.42
CA MET A 1 -17.50 20.33 16.04
C MET A 1 -18.11 20.24 14.65
N SER A 2 -17.28 20.38 13.62
CA SER A 2 -17.69 20.17 12.23
C SER A 2 -16.94 18.95 11.73
N GLU A 3 -17.66 17.84 11.59
CA GLU A 3 -17.15 16.62 10.98
C GLU A 3 -16.70 16.90 9.54
N ASN A 4 -15.50 16.46 9.21
CA ASN A 4 -14.88 16.62 7.89
C ASN A 4 -15.56 15.69 6.88
N LEU A 5 -16.68 16.15 6.30
CA LEU A 5 -17.48 15.44 5.30
C LEU A 5 -16.74 15.11 3.98
N LEU A 6 -15.54 15.68 3.77
CA LEU A 6 -14.76 15.51 2.54
C LEU A 6 -13.88 14.25 2.54
N ASP A 7 -13.52 13.72 3.70
CA ASP A 7 -12.61 12.56 3.80
C ASP A 7 -13.34 11.22 3.62
N ARG A 8 -14.54 11.10 4.21
CA ARG A 8 -15.44 9.94 4.04
C ARG A 8 -15.81 9.67 2.57
N ARG A 9 -15.96 10.71 1.74
CA ARG A 9 -16.33 10.54 0.32
C ARG A 9 -15.21 9.97 -0.53
N ARG A 10 -13.93 10.22 -0.20
CA ARG A 10 -12.79 9.58 -0.87
C ARG A 10 -12.58 8.16 -0.35
N PHE A 11 -12.70 7.93 0.96
CA PHE A 11 -12.62 6.61 1.57
C PHE A 11 -13.65 5.63 0.96
N LEU A 12 -14.92 6.02 0.89
CA LEU A 12 -16.02 5.17 0.40
C LEU A 12 -15.97 4.91 -1.12
N VAL A 13 -15.35 5.80 -1.91
CA VAL A 13 -15.22 5.65 -3.36
C VAL A 13 -14.00 4.79 -3.75
N LEU A 14 -12.96 4.73 -2.90
CA LEU A 14 -11.70 4.04 -3.19
C LEU A 14 -11.60 2.63 -2.56
N THR A 15 -12.37 2.31 -1.51
CA THR A 15 -12.46 0.94 -0.94
C THR A 15 -13.39 -0.01 -1.71
N GLY A 16 -14.08 0.47 -2.76
CA GLY A 16 -15.00 -0.36 -3.55
C GLY A 16 -16.28 -0.81 -2.82
N GLY A 17 -16.39 -0.62 -1.50
CA GLY A 17 -17.55 -1.04 -0.70
C GLY A 17 -18.85 -0.27 -1.02
N VAL A 18 -18.76 1.00 -1.46
CA VAL A 18 -19.96 1.81 -1.78
C VAL A 18 -20.32 1.80 -3.26
N ALA A 19 -19.46 1.33 -4.16
CA ALA A 19 -19.77 1.31 -5.60
C ALA A 19 -21.00 0.43 -5.92
N ALA A 20 -21.26 -0.64 -5.14
CA ALA A 20 -22.47 -1.46 -5.24
C ALA A 20 -23.77 -0.72 -4.84
N SER A 21 -23.67 0.41 -4.11
CA SER A 21 -24.82 1.25 -3.75
C SER A 21 -25.14 2.32 -4.80
N ALA A 22 -24.16 2.76 -5.60
CA ALA A 22 -24.39 3.70 -6.70
C ALA A 22 -24.81 2.99 -8.00
N LEU A 23 -24.24 1.81 -8.27
CA LEU A 23 -24.70 0.88 -9.31
C LEU A 23 -25.32 -0.31 -8.60
N GLY A 24 -26.63 -0.23 -8.33
CA GLY A 24 -27.35 -1.31 -7.65
C GLY A 24 -27.00 -2.65 -8.27
N VAL A 25 -26.70 -3.66 -7.47
CA VAL A 25 -26.12 -4.95 -7.89
C VAL A 25 -26.89 -5.63 -9.06
N ASN A 26 -28.18 -5.33 -9.26
CA ASN A 26 -28.91 -5.75 -10.46
C ASN A 26 -28.33 -5.20 -11.78
N ALA A 27 -27.80 -3.98 -11.77
CA ALA A 27 -27.06 -3.39 -12.89
C ALA A 27 -25.71 -4.07 -13.13
N LEU A 28 -25.01 -4.47 -12.06
CA LEU A 28 -23.77 -5.27 -12.16
C LEU A 28 -24.05 -6.66 -12.73
N TRP A 29 -25.15 -7.30 -12.31
CA TRP A 29 -25.63 -8.55 -12.90
C TRP A 29 -25.98 -8.41 -14.38
N GLN A 30 -26.67 -7.34 -14.77
CA GLN A 30 -27.03 -7.08 -16.17
C GLN A 30 -25.80 -6.84 -17.05
N GLN A 31 -24.75 -6.19 -16.53
CA GLN A 31 -23.46 -6.09 -17.24
C GLN A 31 -22.78 -7.45 -17.35
N SER A 32 -22.77 -8.24 -16.27
CA SER A 32 -22.11 -9.55 -16.23
C SER A 32 -22.78 -10.58 -17.16
N ALA A 33 -24.11 -10.54 -17.29
CA ALA A 33 -24.87 -11.43 -18.19
C ALA A 33 -24.69 -11.12 -19.69
N THR A 34 -24.03 -10.00 -20.05
CA THR A 34 -23.75 -9.64 -21.46
C THR A 34 -22.41 -10.17 -21.99
N ALA A 35 -21.60 -10.82 -21.15
CA ALA A 35 -20.42 -11.59 -21.53
C ALA A 35 -20.75 -13.10 -21.36
N ASP A 36 -20.57 -13.94 -22.39
CA ASP A 36 -20.93 -15.38 -22.45
C ASP A 36 -20.57 -16.22 -21.19
N GLU A 37 -21.08 -17.46 -21.04
CA GLU A 37 -22.37 -17.86 -20.47
C GLU A 37 -22.03 -18.52 -19.12
N LEU A 38 -22.94 -18.46 -18.14
CA LEU A 38 -22.83 -19.31 -16.94
C LEU A 38 -22.72 -20.79 -17.36
N ASP A 39 -22.32 -21.65 -16.42
CA ASP A 39 -22.41 -23.09 -16.67
C ASP A 39 -23.86 -23.49 -17.02
N PRO A 40 -24.06 -24.57 -17.79
CA PRO A 40 -25.40 -25.05 -18.08
C PRO A 40 -26.24 -25.27 -16.82
N ALA A 41 -27.48 -24.78 -16.84
CA ALA A 41 -28.42 -25.00 -15.75
C ALA A 41 -28.64 -26.52 -15.53
N PRO A 42 -28.81 -26.96 -14.26
CA PRO A 42 -28.95 -26.15 -13.05
C PRO A 42 -27.63 -25.77 -12.37
N PHE A 43 -26.48 -26.19 -12.88
CA PHE A 43 -25.16 -26.03 -12.23
C PHE A 43 -24.46 -24.71 -12.58
N THR A 44 -25.21 -23.63 -12.74
CA THR A 44 -24.75 -22.34 -13.30
C THR A 44 -23.56 -21.72 -12.55
N LEU A 45 -23.44 -22.00 -11.25
CA LEU A 45 -22.37 -21.50 -10.38
C LEU A 45 -21.14 -22.43 -10.33
N GLY A 46 -21.13 -23.48 -11.16
CA GLY A 46 -20.05 -24.45 -11.27
C GLY A 46 -19.99 -25.45 -10.12
N VAL A 47 -18.78 -25.96 -9.89
CA VAL A 47 -18.47 -26.93 -8.84
C VAL A 47 -17.23 -26.46 -8.08
N ALA A 48 -17.10 -26.89 -6.84
CA ALA A 48 -15.91 -26.65 -6.03
C ALA A 48 -15.59 -27.87 -5.18
N SER A 49 -14.35 -27.97 -4.72
CA SER A 49 -13.96 -28.92 -3.68
C SER A 49 -13.14 -28.23 -2.63
N GLY A 50 -13.09 -28.78 -1.42
CA GLY A 50 -12.40 -28.09 -0.33
C GLY A 50 -12.35 -28.86 0.97
N ASP A 51 -11.71 -28.21 1.94
CA ASP A 51 -11.38 -28.77 3.24
C ASP A 51 -10.86 -30.22 3.14
N PRO A 52 -9.85 -30.53 2.31
CA PRO A 52 -9.39 -31.91 2.17
C PRO A 52 -8.82 -32.45 3.49
N ASP A 53 -9.01 -33.74 3.74
CA ASP A 53 -8.23 -34.52 4.69
C ASP A 53 -7.49 -35.65 3.95
N HIS A 54 -6.75 -36.50 4.67
CA HIS A 54 -5.94 -37.56 4.07
C HIS A 54 -6.76 -38.75 3.49
N SER A 55 -8.06 -38.74 3.70
CA SER A 55 -9.01 -39.81 3.39
C SER A 55 -10.34 -39.30 2.85
N SER A 56 -10.58 -38.00 2.83
CA SER A 56 -11.84 -37.41 2.38
C SER A 56 -11.67 -36.00 1.86
N VAL A 57 -12.67 -35.54 1.11
CA VAL A 57 -12.75 -34.16 0.63
C VAL A 57 -14.22 -33.74 0.52
N VAL A 58 -14.50 -32.45 0.71
CA VAL A 58 -15.84 -31.89 0.45
C VAL A 58 -15.98 -31.64 -1.05
N LEU A 59 -17.07 -32.11 -1.62
CA LEU A 59 -17.51 -31.78 -2.97
C LEU A 59 -18.72 -30.83 -2.87
N TRP A 60 -18.69 -29.73 -3.61
CA TRP A 60 -19.69 -28.69 -3.57
C TRP A 60 -20.26 -28.35 -4.95
N THR A 61 -21.56 -28.07 -4.99
CA THR A 61 -22.23 -27.33 -6.06
C THR A 61 -23.51 -26.68 -5.52
N ARG A 62 -24.16 -25.82 -6.30
CA ARG A 62 -25.49 -25.25 -5.98
C ARG A 62 -26.38 -25.33 -7.22
N LEU A 63 -27.60 -25.82 -7.04
CA LEU A 63 -28.61 -25.82 -8.09
C LEU A 63 -29.22 -24.41 -8.17
N ALA A 64 -28.90 -23.67 -9.23
CA ALA A 64 -29.37 -22.30 -9.40
C ALA A 64 -29.62 -21.96 -10.89
N PRO A 65 -30.67 -22.49 -11.54
CA PRO A 65 -31.02 -22.10 -12.92
C PRO A 65 -31.13 -20.59 -13.17
N ASP A 66 -31.58 -19.84 -12.16
CA ASP A 66 -31.65 -18.37 -12.20
C ASP A 66 -30.94 -17.76 -10.98
N PRO A 67 -29.60 -17.70 -10.99
CA PRO A 67 -28.81 -17.34 -9.81
C PRO A 67 -28.99 -15.87 -9.39
N ALA A 68 -29.36 -14.98 -10.32
CA ALA A 68 -29.59 -13.57 -10.03
C ALA A 68 -30.88 -13.34 -9.22
N ASN A 69 -31.87 -14.22 -9.34
CA ASN A 69 -33.18 -14.10 -8.70
C ASN A 69 -33.43 -15.22 -7.67
N GLY A 70 -32.48 -15.41 -6.75
CA GLY A 70 -32.60 -16.36 -5.64
C GLY A 70 -32.36 -17.83 -6.01
N GLY A 71 -32.05 -18.14 -7.26
CA GLY A 71 -31.67 -19.47 -7.74
C GLY A 71 -32.73 -20.19 -8.57
N GLY A 72 -33.97 -19.70 -8.68
CA GLY A 72 -34.98 -20.26 -9.61
C GLY A 72 -35.39 -21.72 -9.37
N MET A 73 -35.09 -22.28 -8.20
CA MET A 73 -35.42 -23.66 -7.82
C MET A 73 -36.80 -23.75 -7.15
N PRO A 74 -37.52 -24.88 -7.26
CA PRO A 74 -38.77 -25.09 -6.54
C PRO A 74 -38.54 -25.23 -5.03
N ASP A 75 -39.53 -24.82 -4.23
CA ASP A 75 -39.54 -24.96 -2.76
C ASP A 75 -39.81 -26.42 -2.32
N ARG A 76 -38.88 -27.30 -2.68
CA ARG A 76 -38.83 -28.70 -2.25
C ARG A 76 -37.40 -29.23 -2.29
N PRO A 77 -37.07 -30.25 -1.48
CA PRO A 77 -35.81 -30.97 -1.60
C PRO A 77 -35.62 -31.60 -2.98
N VAL A 78 -34.36 -31.63 -3.45
CA VAL A 78 -33.93 -32.24 -4.71
C VAL A 78 -32.77 -33.21 -4.45
N GLN A 79 -32.88 -34.45 -4.91
CA GLN A 79 -31.80 -35.43 -4.81
C GLN A 79 -30.76 -35.19 -5.92
N VAL A 80 -29.50 -35.03 -5.52
CA VAL A 80 -28.38 -34.82 -6.44
C VAL A 80 -27.40 -35.97 -6.27
N ARG A 81 -27.12 -36.69 -7.35
CA ARG A 81 -26.08 -37.71 -7.36
C ARG A 81 -24.71 -37.04 -7.46
N TRP A 82 -23.72 -37.62 -6.82
CA TRP A 82 -22.32 -37.23 -6.97
C TRP A 82 -21.46 -38.46 -7.24
N GLU A 83 -20.39 -38.28 -8.01
CA GLU A 83 -19.40 -39.31 -8.32
C GLU A 83 -17.99 -38.75 -8.12
N ILE A 84 -17.07 -39.60 -7.66
CA ILE A 84 -15.64 -39.32 -7.62
C ILE A 84 -14.86 -40.50 -8.22
N ALA A 85 -13.89 -40.22 -9.09
CA ALA A 85 -13.23 -41.18 -9.96
C ALA A 85 -11.71 -40.97 -10.03
N LEU A 86 -10.99 -42.00 -10.50
CA LEU A 86 -9.54 -41.93 -10.74
C LEU A 86 -9.16 -41.34 -12.09
N ASP A 87 -10.14 -41.03 -12.93
CA ASP A 87 -9.92 -40.46 -14.25
C ASP A 87 -11.06 -39.50 -14.62
N GLU A 88 -10.71 -38.48 -15.41
CA GLU A 88 -11.60 -37.41 -15.86
C GLU A 88 -12.83 -37.89 -16.64
N ASN A 89 -12.72 -39.05 -17.31
CA ASN A 89 -13.81 -39.63 -18.09
C ASN A 89 -14.72 -40.55 -17.27
N PHE A 90 -14.52 -40.65 -15.95
CA PHE A 90 -15.28 -41.48 -15.02
C PHE A 90 -15.34 -42.97 -15.43
N ARG A 91 -14.27 -43.51 -16.04
CA ARG A 91 -14.18 -44.95 -16.35
C ARG A 91 -13.97 -45.77 -15.08
N HIS A 92 -13.26 -45.22 -14.10
CA HIS A 92 -12.99 -45.83 -12.80
C HIS A 92 -13.57 -44.99 -11.67
N VAL A 93 -14.90 -45.06 -11.51
CA VAL A 93 -15.60 -44.44 -10.37
C VAL A 93 -15.20 -45.16 -9.08
N MET A 94 -14.63 -44.39 -8.14
CA MET A 94 -14.20 -44.88 -6.83
C MET A 94 -15.35 -44.86 -5.83
N ARG A 95 -16.10 -43.76 -5.82
CA ARG A 95 -17.31 -43.63 -5.00
C ARG A 95 -18.37 -42.86 -5.75
N ARG A 96 -19.60 -43.10 -5.32
CA ARG A 96 -20.78 -42.33 -5.69
C ARG A 96 -21.74 -42.31 -4.51
N GLY A 97 -22.59 -41.30 -4.48
CA GLY A 97 -23.63 -41.18 -3.49
C GLY A 97 -24.71 -40.21 -3.94
N GLU A 98 -25.62 -39.93 -3.02
CA GLU A 98 -26.64 -38.91 -3.18
C GLU A 98 -26.53 -37.90 -2.03
N ALA A 99 -26.82 -36.65 -2.33
CA ALA A 99 -26.97 -35.57 -1.37
C ALA A 99 -28.30 -34.86 -1.64
N THR A 100 -28.94 -34.37 -0.59
CA THR A 100 -30.21 -33.67 -0.69
C THR A 100 -29.97 -32.16 -0.74
N ALA A 101 -30.19 -31.53 -1.89
CA ALA A 101 -30.22 -30.09 -2.03
C ALA A 101 -31.54 -29.55 -1.46
N ARG A 102 -31.46 -28.73 -0.41
CA ARG A 102 -32.61 -28.27 0.37
C ARG A 102 -32.93 -26.79 0.09
N PRO A 103 -34.21 -26.38 0.01
CA PRO A 103 -34.57 -24.97 -0.15
C PRO A 103 -34.02 -24.07 0.96
N GLU A 104 -34.00 -24.56 2.19
CA GLU A 104 -33.51 -23.81 3.35
C GLU A 104 -32.01 -23.47 3.23
N LEU A 105 -31.28 -24.21 2.38
CA LEU A 105 -29.86 -24.02 2.07
C LEU A 105 -29.63 -23.60 0.61
N ALA A 106 -30.61 -22.92 0.02
CA ALA A 106 -30.54 -22.41 -1.35
C ALA A 106 -30.19 -23.48 -2.41
N HIS A 107 -30.59 -24.73 -2.15
CA HIS A 107 -30.27 -25.91 -2.95
C HIS A 107 -28.76 -26.10 -3.18
N SER A 108 -27.93 -25.71 -2.22
CA SER A 108 -26.53 -26.11 -2.16
C SER A 108 -26.40 -27.61 -1.86
N VAL A 109 -25.30 -28.19 -2.33
CA VAL A 109 -24.93 -29.58 -2.11
C VAL A 109 -23.55 -29.61 -1.49
N HIS A 110 -23.44 -30.25 -0.33
CA HIS A 110 -22.18 -30.53 0.35
C HIS A 110 -22.05 -32.04 0.55
N ALA A 111 -21.18 -32.68 -0.22
CA ALA A 111 -20.96 -34.12 -0.14
C ALA A 111 -19.55 -34.43 0.37
N ILE A 112 -19.45 -35.13 1.49
CA ILE A 112 -18.15 -35.62 2.01
C ILE A 112 -17.82 -36.95 1.32
N ALA A 113 -16.94 -36.90 0.33
CA ALA A 113 -16.42 -38.09 -0.33
C ALA A 113 -15.34 -38.71 0.56
N ASP A 114 -15.70 -39.75 1.33
CA ASP A 114 -14.83 -40.36 2.34
C ASP A 114 -14.00 -41.56 1.84
N ARG A 115 -13.19 -42.15 2.73
CA ARG A 115 -12.46 -43.42 2.50
C ARG A 115 -11.74 -43.46 1.13
N LEU A 116 -11.07 -42.37 0.82
CA LEU A 116 -10.18 -42.15 -0.32
C LEU A 116 -8.75 -42.49 0.08
N ALA A 117 -7.88 -42.68 -0.92
CA ALA A 117 -6.45 -42.86 -0.68
C ALA A 117 -5.79 -41.49 -0.42
N PRO A 118 -4.78 -41.42 0.47
CA PRO A 118 -4.07 -40.18 0.77
C PRO A 118 -3.20 -39.68 -0.39
N GLY A 119 -2.98 -38.36 -0.42
CA GLY A 119 -2.04 -37.69 -1.32
C GLY A 119 -2.36 -37.85 -2.80
N ARG A 120 -3.64 -38.07 -3.16
CA ARG A 120 -4.04 -38.52 -4.49
C ARG A 120 -5.02 -37.57 -5.17
N TRP A 121 -4.82 -37.36 -6.46
CA TRP A 121 -5.75 -36.66 -7.35
C TRP A 121 -6.96 -37.52 -7.73
N TYR A 122 -8.11 -36.87 -7.78
CA TYR A 122 -9.40 -37.42 -8.18
C TYR A 122 -10.17 -36.44 -9.07
N TRP A 123 -11.14 -36.95 -9.81
CA TRP A 123 -12.11 -36.16 -10.57
C TRP A 123 -13.51 -36.39 -10.01
N TYR A 124 -14.35 -35.36 -9.98
CA TYR A 124 -15.70 -35.44 -9.44
C TYR A 124 -16.71 -34.69 -10.29
N ARG A 125 -17.99 -35.10 -10.21
CA ARG A 125 -19.11 -34.45 -10.89
C ARG A 125 -20.41 -34.70 -10.15
N PHE A 126 -21.40 -33.86 -10.43
CA PHE A 126 -22.77 -34.00 -9.94
C PHE A 126 -23.73 -34.33 -11.08
N ALA A 127 -24.86 -34.93 -10.75
CA ALA A 127 -25.93 -35.20 -11.69
C ALA A 127 -27.32 -35.05 -11.05
N VAL A 128 -28.22 -34.38 -11.76
CA VAL A 128 -29.62 -34.20 -11.39
C VAL A 128 -30.49 -34.20 -12.64
N ASP A 129 -31.62 -34.90 -12.63
CA ASP A 129 -32.59 -34.97 -13.74
C ASP A 129 -32.01 -35.29 -15.14
N GLY A 130 -30.87 -35.98 -15.19
CA GLY A 130 -30.21 -36.37 -16.44
C GLY A 130 -29.10 -35.40 -16.89
N GLU A 131 -29.01 -34.22 -16.29
CA GLU A 131 -27.96 -33.24 -16.51
C GLU A 131 -26.75 -33.52 -15.62
N TYR A 132 -25.55 -33.22 -16.13
CA TYR A 132 -24.30 -33.31 -15.39
C TYR A 132 -23.70 -31.92 -15.18
N SER A 133 -23.08 -31.70 -14.03
CA SER A 133 -22.22 -30.54 -13.82
C SER A 133 -20.98 -30.59 -14.71
N ARG A 134 -20.22 -29.49 -14.80
CA ARG A 134 -18.82 -29.57 -15.20
C ARG A 134 -18.06 -30.58 -14.32
N VAL A 135 -16.99 -31.14 -14.85
CA VAL A 135 -16.07 -31.99 -14.10
C VAL A 135 -15.16 -31.11 -13.26
N GLY A 136 -15.04 -31.41 -11.97
CA GLY A 136 -14.02 -30.85 -11.11
C GLY A 136 -12.90 -31.86 -10.85
N ARG A 137 -11.74 -31.36 -10.41
CA ARG A 137 -10.57 -32.09 -9.96
C ARG A 137 -10.27 -31.71 -8.51
N THR A 138 -9.80 -32.67 -7.72
CA THR A 138 -9.55 -32.46 -6.29
C THR A 138 -8.45 -33.38 -5.78
N ARG A 139 -7.91 -33.09 -4.59
CA ARG A 139 -6.79 -33.83 -4.00
C ARG A 139 -7.00 -34.07 -2.51
N THR A 140 -6.72 -35.30 -2.05
CA THR A 140 -6.61 -35.62 -0.62
C THR A 140 -5.24 -35.23 -0.07
N LEU A 141 -5.20 -34.86 1.21
CA LEU A 141 -3.93 -34.55 1.88
C LEU A 141 -3.02 -35.80 1.96
N PRO A 142 -1.70 -35.64 2.02
CA PRO A 142 -0.80 -36.74 2.34
C PRO A 142 -1.16 -37.40 3.68
N ALA A 143 -0.87 -38.69 3.81
CA ALA A 143 -1.12 -39.41 5.05
C ALA A 143 -0.34 -38.79 6.22
N PRO A 144 -0.90 -38.76 7.44
CA PRO A 144 -0.15 -38.33 8.61
C PRO A 144 1.16 -39.12 8.76
N GLY A 145 2.26 -38.42 9.01
CA GLY A 145 3.55 -39.02 9.30
C GLY A 145 4.46 -39.35 8.11
N VAL A 146 3.96 -39.24 6.87
CA VAL A 146 4.83 -39.28 5.67
C VAL A 146 5.57 -37.96 5.52
N SER A 147 6.70 -37.95 4.82
CA SER A 147 7.48 -36.74 4.52
C SER A 147 7.40 -36.48 3.01
N PRO A 148 6.40 -35.74 2.52
CA PRO A 148 6.35 -35.33 1.11
C PRO A 148 7.57 -34.47 0.76
N ASP A 149 8.10 -34.64 -0.46
CA ASP A 149 9.22 -33.85 -0.95
C ASP A 149 8.81 -32.42 -1.35
N ARG A 150 7.50 -32.17 -1.55
CA ARG A 150 6.97 -30.88 -2.00
C ARG A 150 5.50 -30.64 -1.61
N LEU A 151 5.15 -29.37 -1.48
CA LEU A 151 3.79 -28.81 -1.53
C LEU A 151 3.80 -27.58 -2.46
N ARG A 152 2.85 -27.49 -3.40
CA ARG A 152 2.58 -26.27 -4.17
C ARG A 152 1.20 -25.73 -3.85
N PHE A 153 1.09 -24.47 -3.48
CA PHE A 153 -0.22 -23.87 -3.25
C PHE A 153 -0.23 -22.40 -3.63
N ALA A 154 -1.41 -21.83 -3.80
CA ALA A 154 -1.58 -20.40 -3.93
C ALA A 154 -2.44 -19.87 -2.79
N PHE A 155 -2.27 -18.60 -2.44
CA PHE A 155 -3.22 -17.90 -1.58
C PHE A 155 -3.66 -16.56 -2.16
N ALA A 156 -4.91 -16.21 -1.86
CA ALA A 156 -5.61 -15.05 -2.41
C ALA A 156 -6.60 -14.46 -1.38
N SER A 157 -6.97 -13.20 -1.58
CA SER A 157 -8.00 -12.49 -0.82
C SER A 157 -8.59 -11.34 -1.65
N CYS A 158 -9.60 -10.67 -1.11
CA CYS A 158 -10.03 -9.33 -1.55
C CYS A 158 -10.36 -9.27 -3.05
N GLN A 159 -11.47 -9.90 -3.41
CA GLN A 159 -11.91 -10.02 -4.79
C GLN A 159 -13.13 -9.15 -5.09
N ASN A 160 -13.16 -7.86 -4.73
CA ASN A 160 -14.34 -7.03 -5.00
C ASN A 160 -14.78 -7.09 -6.48
N TRP A 161 -16.04 -7.49 -6.73
CA TRP A 161 -16.57 -7.68 -8.08
C TRP A 161 -16.51 -6.42 -8.94
N ALA A 162 -16.68 -5.23 -8.33
CA ALA A 162 -16.56 -3.96 -9.03
C ALA A 162 -15.14 -3.69 -9.56
N GLY A 163 -14.14 -4.39 -9.00
CA GLY A 163 -12.73 -4.30 -9.40
C GLY A 163 -12.38 -5.09 -10.67
N GLY A 164 -13.22 -6.03 -11.12
CA GLY A 164 -13.04 -6.70 -12.41
C GLY A 164 -13.36 -8.21 -12.44
N PRO A 165 -13.22 -8.85 -13.62
CA PRO A 165 -13.64 -10.24 -13.88
C PRO A 165 -12.71 -11.35 -13.35
N TYR A 166 -11.65 -10.99 -12.62
CA TYR A 166 -10.65 -11.87 -11.99
C TYR A 166 -9.68 -12.63 -12.92
N PRO A 167 -8.96 -11.93 -13.84
CA PRO A 167 -7.92 -12.57 -14.67
C PRO A 167 -6.80 -13.24 -13.85
N ALA A 168 -6.61 -12.86 -12.58
CA ALA A 168 -5.67 -13.50 -11.66
C ALA A 168 -6.01 -14.98 -11.41
N TYR A 169 -7.30 -15.35 -11.35
CA TYR A 169 -7.69 -16.76 -11.24
C TYR A 169 -7.44 -17.55 -12.52
N ARG A 170 -7.47 -16.91 -13.69
CA ARG A 170 -7.07 -17.56 -14.94
C ARG A 170 -5.60 -17.95 -14.90
N ASP A 171 -4.72 -17.01 -14.53
CA ASP A 171 -3.30 -17.31 -14.34
C ASP A 171 -3.11 -18.43 -13.30
N MET A 172 -3.77 -18.32 -12.13
CA MET A 172 -3.70 -19.34 -11.08
C MET A 172 -4.11 -20.74 -11.58
N ALA A 173 -5.16 -20.83 -12.41
CA ALA A 173 -5.65 -22.07 -13.00
C ALA A 173 -4.63 -22.74 -13.94
N GLU A 174 -3.68 -22.00 -14.50
CA GLU A 174 -2.63 -22.51 -15.39
C GLU A 174 -1.45 -23.15 -14.62
N HIS A 175 -1.34 -22.92 -13.31
CA HIS A 175 -0.27 -23.48 -12.47
C HIS A 175 -0.59 -24.88 -11.91
N ASP A 176 0.46 -25.66 -11.64
CA ASP A 176 0.36 -26.99 -11.00
C ASP A 176 0.30 -26.87 -9.48
N LEU A 177 -0.88 -26.54 -8.96
CA LEU A 177 -1.14 -26.37 -7.51
C LEU A 177 -1.75 -27.64 -6.89
N ASP A 178 -1.39 -27.92 -5.63
CA ASP A 178 -2.00 -28.97 -4.81
C ASP A 178 -3.29 -28.51 -4.11
N LEU A 179 -3.36 -27.23 -3.74
CA LEU A 179 -4.51 -26.57 -3.11
C LEU A 179 -4.46 -25.04 -3.27
N VAL A 180 -5.56 -24.37 -2.98
CA VAL A 180 -5.65 -22.91 -2.87
C VAL A 180 -6.16 -22.53 -1.48
N ILE A 181 -5.60 -21.47 -0.89
CA ILE A 181 -6.08 -20.89 0.38
C ILE A 181 -6.71 -19.52 0.10
N HIS A 182 -7.95 -19.31 0.52
CA HIS A 182 -8.59 -17.99 0.44
C HIS A 182 -8.65 -17.37 1.84
N LEU A 183 -8.04 -16.20 2.01
CA LEU A 183 -7.79 -15.60 3.33
C LEU A 183 -8.88 -14.63 3.81
N GLY A 184 -9.84 -14.28 2.94
CA GLY A 184 -10.98 -13.45 3.30
C GLY A 184 -11.37 -12.49 2.17
N ASP A 185 -12.48 -11.77 2.36
CA ASP A 185 -13.07 -10.87 1.35
C ASP A 185 -13.38 -11.57 0.02
N TYR A 186 -13.90 -12.79 0.13
CA TYR A 186 -14.43 -13.55 -0.98
C TYR A 186 -15.64 -12.83 -1.60
N ILE A 187 -16.41 -12.11 -0.79
CA ILE A 187 -17.39 -11.13 -1.27
C ILE A 187 -17.19 -9.78 -0.58
N TYR A 188 -17.88 -8.76 -1.12
CA TYR A 188 -18.12 -7.47 -0.48
C TYR A 188 -19.63 -7.28 -0.33
N GLU A 189 -20.03 -6.88 0.87
CA GLU A 189 -21.40 -6.75 1.32
C GLU A 189 -22.10 -5.51 0.73
N THR A 190 -23.42 -5.46 0.89
CA THR A 190 -24.20 -4.23 0.73
C THR A 190 -24.80 -3.79 2.07
N GLN A 191 -25.50 -2.65 2.06
CA GLN A 191 -26.23 -2.20 3.24
C GLN A 191 -27.29 -3.22 3.70
N ASP A 192 -27.90 -3.96 2.77
CA ASP A 192 -28.86 -5.02 3.10
C ASP A 192 -28.12 -6.28 3.57
N GLY A 193 -28.27 -6.62 4.85
CA GLY A 193 -27.69 -7.80 5.48
C GLY A 193 -28.61 -9.02 5.48
N SER A 194 -29.54 -9.12 4.53
CA SER A 194 -30.45 -10.26 4.41
C SER A 194 -29.75 -11.49 3.84
N LEU A 195 -30.23 -12.67 4.24
CA LEU A 195 -29.74 -13.94 3.69
C LEU A 195 -29.88 -14.00 2.17
N ASP A 196 -30.99 -13.50 1.63
CA ASP A 196 -31.22 -13.44 0.18
C ASP A 196 -30.21 -12.52 -0.53
N GLU A 197 -29.84 -11.41 0.11
CA GLU A 197 -28.82 -10.52 -0.41
C GLU A 197 -27.43 -11.17 -0.42
N PHE A 198 -27.02 -11.79 0.69
CA PHE A 198 -25.74 -12.52 0.73
C PHE A 198 -25.69 -13.66 -0.30
N ARG A 199 -26.78 -14.43 -0.46
CA ARG A 199 -26.90 -15.46 -1.51
C ARG A 199 -26.74 -14.89 -2.91
N ARG A 200 -27.30 -13.70 -3.15
CA ARG A 200 -27.22 -13.01 -4.45
C ARG A 200 -25.82 -12.45 -4.71
N LEU A 201 -25.14 -11.93 -3.68
CA LEU A 201 -23.74 -11.49 -3.79
C LEU A 201 -22.82 -12.68 -4.06
N HIS A 202 -22.93 -13.78 -3.32
CA HIS A 202 -22.11 -14.96 -3.60
C HIS A 202 -22.34 -15.53 -5.01
N ALA A 203 -23.58 -15.51 -5.48
CA ALA A 203 -23.91 -15.88 -6.85
C ALA A 203 -23.28 -14.93 -7.87
N LEU A 204 -23.24 -13.61 -7.61
CA LEU A 204 -22.64 -12.61 -8.49
C LEU A 204 -21.15 -12.87 -8.68
N TYR A 205 -20.44 -13.12 -7.59
CA TYR A 205 -18.99 -13.33 -7.64
C TYR A 205 -18.67 -14.61 -8.42
N LYS A 206 -19.48 -15.66 -8.27
CA LYS A 206 -19.39 -16.90 -9.05
C LYS A 206 -19.81 -16.76 -10.51
N THR A 207 -20.22 -15.58 -10.98
CA THR A 207 -20.40 -15.33 -12.42
C THR A 207 -19.06 -15.21 -13.17
N SER A 208 -17.95 -14.96 -12.48
CA SER A 208 -16.62 -15.01 -13.13
C SER A 208 -16.32 -16.45 -13.61
N PRO A 209 -16.05 -16.65 -14.91
CA PRO A 209 -15.64 -17.94 -15.44
C PRO A 209 -14.28 -18.38 -14.88
N ASP A 210 -13.37 -17.43 -14.64
CA ASP A 210 -12.02 -17.69 -14.13
C ASP A 210 -12.08 -18.21 -12.68
N LEU A 211 -12.97 -17.65 -11.85
CA LEU A 211 -13.22 -18.15 -10.50
C LEU A 211 -13.85 -19.56 -10.50
N ARG A 212 -14.85 -19.80 -11.36
CA ARG A 212 -15.44 -21.16 -11.50
C ARG A 212 -14.42 -22.18 -11.97
N GLU A 213 -13.51 -21.79 -12.87
CA GLU A 213 -12.44 -22.65 -13.34
C GLU A 213 -11.43 -22.98 -12.25
N ALA A 214 -10.98 -21.99 -11.48
CA ALA A 214 -10.07 -22.22 -10.35
C ALA A 214 -10.69 -23.18 -9.31
N HIS A 215 -11.96 -22.97 -8.93
CA HIS A 215 -12.70 -23.87 -8.01
C HIS A 215 -12.86 -25.28 -8.58
N ALA A 216 -13.04 -25.41 -9.88
CA ALA A 216 -13.13 -26.72 -10.52
C ALA A 216 -11.77 -27.43 -10.57
N ARG A 217 -10.63 -26.73 -10.55
CA ARG A 217 -9.30 -27.35 -10.67
C ARG A 217 -8.68 -27.79 -9.35
N PHE A 218 -8.91 -27.05 -8.27
CA PHE A 218 -8.19 -27.22 -7.00
C PHE A 218 -9.11 -27.38 -5.80
N PRO A 219 -8.69 -28.10 -4.74
CA PRO A 219 -9.33 -27.99 -3.44
C PRO A 219 -9.02 -26.63 -2.80
N PHE A 220 -10.05 -25.93 -2.33
CA PHE A 220 -9.94 -24.67 -1.61
C PHE A 220 -10.03 -24.89 -0.10
N VAL A 221 -9.17 -24.21 0.65
CA VAL A 221 -9.28 -24.03 2.11
C VAL A 221 -9.59 -22.56 2.34
N THR A 222 -10.78 -22.23 2.81
CA THR A 222 -11.21 -20.84 2.94
C THR A 222 -11.39 -20.43 4.40
N THR A 223 -11.02 -19.20 4.70
CA THR A 223 -11.48 -18.46 5.87
C THR A 223 -12.13 -17.16 5.41
N TRP A 224 -12.89 -16.50 6.26
CA TRP A 224 -13.47 -15.18 5.97
C TRP A 224 -12.59 -14.08 6.53
N ASP A 225 -12.88 -12.87 6.10
CA ASP A 225 -12.51 -11.66 6.82
C ASP A 225 -13.76 -10.83 7.16
N ASP A 226 -13.72 -9.50 7.05
CA ASP A 226 -14.82 -8.64 7.47
C ASP A 226 -15.96 -8.59 6.44
N HIS A 227 -15.63 -8.48 5.17
CA HIS A 227 -16.59 -8.22 4.09
C HIS A 227 -17.53 -9.39 3.75
N GLU A 228 -17.28 -10.59 4.28
CA GLU A 228 -18.27 -11.66 4.33
C GLU A 228 -19.51 -11.33 5.17
N VAL A 229 -19.41 -10.34 6.06
CA VAL A 229 -20.50 -9.89 6.91
C VAL A 229 -20.69 -8.38 6.78
N LEU A 230 -19.71 -7.57 7.20
CA LEU A 230 -19.78 -6.12 7.23
C LEU A 230 -18.39 -5.53 7.45
N ASN A 231 -17.99 -4.54 6.65
CA ASN A 231 -16.71 -3.86 6.80
C ASN A 231 -16.34 -3.55 8.27
N ASN A 232 -15.15 -3.98 8.68
CA ASN A 232 -14.53 -3.80 9.99
C ASN A 232 -15.30 -4.35 11.20
N TRP A 233 -16.19 -5.34 11.03
CA TRP A 233 -16.99 -5.82 12.17
C TRP A 233 -16.17 -6.48 13.30
N HIS A 234 -16.69 -6.43 14.53
CA HIS A 234 -16.12 -7.08 15.71
C HIS A 234 -17.21 -7.76 16.56
N ARG A 235 -16.81 -8.45 17.63
CA ARG A 235 -17.76 -9.31 18.38
C ARG A 235 -18.84 -8.54 19.14
N GLU A 236 -18.59 -7.28 19.52
CA GLU A 236 -19.53 -6.45 20.28
C GLU A 236 -20.51 -5.65 19.40
N ASP A 237 -20.43 -5.74 18.07
CA ASP A 237 -21.36 -5.05 17.17
C ASP A 237 -22.83 -5.41 17.48
N GLU A 238 -23.67 -4.39 17.68
CA GLU A 238 -25.08 -4.59 18.06
C GLU A 238 -26.04 -4.45 16.89
N ARG A 239 -25.75 -3.58 15.91
CA ARG A 239 -26.68 -3.22 14.82
C ARG A 239 -26.02 -3.14 13.47
N SER A 240 -26.78 -3.52 12.46
CA SER A 240 -26.40 -3.38 11.05
C SER A 240 -26.92 -2.06 10.44
N PRO A 241 -26.34 -1.61 9.31
CA PRO A 241 -26.77 -0.39 8.61
C PRO A 241 -28.25 -0.34 8.19
N ASP A 242 -28.88 -1.49 7.96
CA ASP A 242 -30.30 -1.61 7.60
C ASP A 242 -31.23 -1.78 8.81
N GLY A 243 -30.70 -1.62 10.02
CA GLY A 243 -31.45 -1.66 11.28
C GLY A 243 -31.65 -3.05 11.88
N ARG A 244 -31.22 -4.14 11.21
CA ARG A 244 -31.29 -5.48 11.80
C ARG A 244 -30.30 -5.65 12.96
N PRO A 245 -30.59 -6.52 13.95
CA PRO A 245 -29.59 -6.95 14.92
C PRO A 245 -28.36 -7.50 14.20
N PHE A 246 -27.17 -7.07 14.60
CA PHE A 246 -25.94 -7.51 13.92
C PHE A 246 -25.77 -9.04 13.97
N ILE A 247 -26.17 -9.67 15.07
CA ILE A 247 -26.16 -11.13 15.20
C ILE A 247 -26.97 -11.85 14.10
N ASP A 248 -28.09 -11.27 13.65
CA ASP A 248 -28.89 -11.83 12.56
C ASP A 248 -28.19 -11.63 11.21
N ARG A 249 -27.50 -10.50 11.01
CA ARG A 249 -26.66 -10.26 9.82
C ARG A 249 -25.52 -11.26 9.74
N ARG A 250 -24.81 -11.46 10.86
CA ARG A 250 -23.71 -12.43 10.97
C ARG A 250 -24.18 -13.84 10.67
N ALA A 251 -25.31 -14.26 11.25
CA ALA A 251 -25.92 -15.55 10.94
C ALA A 251 -26.26 -15.70 9.45
N ASN A 252 -26.82 -14.66 8.82
CA ASN A 252 -27.12 -14.67 7.39
C ASN A 252 -25.85 -14.78 6.53
N GLY A 253 -24.80 -14.02 6.87
CA GLY A 253 -23.50 -14.07 6.19
C GLY A 253 -22.86 -15.45 6.31
N PHE A 254 -22.81 -16.01 7.52
CA PHE A 254 -22.23 -17.34 7.77
C PHE A 254 -23.00 -18.45 7.06
N GLN A 255 -24.34 -18.38 7.06
CA GLN A 255 -25.15 -19.34 6.34
C GLN A 255 -24.91 -19.25 4.82
N ALA A 256 -24.92 -18.05 4.24
CA ALA A 256 -24.63 -17.87 2.82
C ALA A 256 -23.22 -18.34 2.46
N TYR A 257 -22.22 -18.05 3.30
CA TYR A 257 -20.84 -18.50 3.13
C TYR A 257 -20.76 -20.03 3.05
N TYR A 258 -21.38 -20.73 4.01
CA TYR A 258 -21.52 -22.18 3.96
C TYR A 258 -22.20 -22.65 2.68
N GLU A 259 -23.32 -22.04 2.28
CA GLU A 259 -24.09 -22.42 1.09
C GLU A 259 -23.29 -22.33 -0.22
N HIS A 260 -22.26 -21.49 -0.32
CA HIS A 260 -21.53 -21.25 -1.58
C HIS A 260 -20.08 -21.72 -1.62
N LEU A 261 -19.55 -22.18 -0.49
CA LEU A 261 -18.17 -22.64 -0.39
C LEU A 261 -18.10 -24.09 0.11
N PRO A 262 -17.03 -24.83 -0.24
CA PRO A 262 -16.90 -26.26 0.05
C PRO A 262 -16.52 -26.52 1.52
N MET A 263 -17.41 -26.14 2.44
CA MET A 263 -17.23 -26.24 3.88
C MET A 263 -17.68 -27.60 4.43
N ARG A 264 -16.99 -28.11 5.45
CA ARG A 264 -17.35 -29.40 6.09
C ARG A 264 -18.56 -29.34 7.02
N ALA A 265 -18.68 -28.26 7.79
CA ALA A 265 -19.65 -28.12 8.85
C ALA A 265 -20.56 -26.93 8.60
N MET A 266 -21.81 -27.05 9.00
CA MET A 266 -22.78 -25.96 8.92
C MET A 266 -22.64 -25.05 10.16
N PRO A 267 -22.78 -23.72 10.02
CA PRO A 267 -22.82 -22.79 11.15
C PRO A 267 -24.02 -23.07 12.10
N ASP A 268 -23.86 -22.72 13.38
CA ASP A 268 -24.96 -22.68 14.37
C ASP A 268 -25.46 -21.24 14.51
N GLY A 269 -26.32 -20.82 13.58
CA GLY A 269 -26.78 -19.45 13.49
C GLY A 269 -25.61 -18.47 13.36
N PRO A 270 -25.37 -17.57 14.33
CA PRO A 270 -24.29 -16.60 14.27
C PRO A 270 -22.94 -17.14 14.75
N ASP A 271 -22.82 -18.40 15.14
CA ASP A 271 -21.59 -18.97 15.69
C ASP A 271 -21.05 -20.07 14.79
N TYR A 272 -19.78 -19.95 14.38
CA TYR A 272 -19.17 -20.94 13.51
C TYR A 272 -17.65 -21.02 13.68
N ALA A 273 -17.17 -22.14 14.23
CA ALA A 273 -15.73 -22.41 14.37
C ALA A 273 -15.07 -22.68 13.01
N ILE A 274 -14.79 -21.60 12.26
CA ILE A 274 -14.09 -21.70 10.97
C ILE A 274 -12.59 -21.95 11.16
N TYR A 275 -11.98 -21.47 12.24
CA TYR A 275 -10.57 -21.72 12.52
C TYR A 275 -10.32 -23.22 12.65
N ARG A 276 -9.25 -23.70 11.99
CA ARG A 276 -8.95 -25.13 11.91
C ARG A 276 -7.51 -25.37 11.49
N GLY A 277 -7.07 -26.61 11.66
CA GLY A 277 -5.71 -27.01 11.32
C GLY A 277 -5.65 -28.21 10.40
N PHE A 278 -4.66 -28.22 9.51
CA PHE A 278 -4.38 -29.37 8.65
C PHE A 278 -2.87 -29.55 8.44
N ARG A 279 -2.46 -30.74 7.97
CA ARG A 279 -1.06 -31.09 7.76
C ARG A 279 -0.83 -31.64 6.36
N TRP A 280 0.24 -31.19 5.72
CA TRP A 280 0.79 -31.80 4.51
C TRP A 280 1.85 -32.85 4.88
N GLY A 281 1.39 -33.99 5.42
CA GLY A 281 2.27 -34.98 6.03
C GLY A 281 3.07 -34.39 7.19
N LYS A 282 4.40 -34.52 7.15
CA LYS A 282 5.35 -33.85 8.07
C LYS A 282 5.96 -32.58 7.50
N LEU A 283 5.66 -32.23 6.25
CA LEU A 283 6.30 -31.11 5.57
C LEU A 283 5.81 -29.78 6.16
N ALA A 284 4.50 -29.55 6.14
CA ALA A 284 3.90 -28.31 6.61
C ALA A 284 2.68 -28.58 7.50
N GLU A 285 2.52 -27.76 8.52
CA GLU A 285 1.32 -27.66 9.35
C GLU A 285 0.74 -26.27 9.22
N PHE A 286 -0.55 -26.18 8.91
CA PHE A 286 -1.29 -24.93 8.78
C PHE A 286 -2.22 -24.76 9.97
N SER A 287 -2.24 -23.56 10.53
CA SER A 287 -3.22 -23.06 11.49
C SER A 287 -3.99 -21.95 10.79
N VAL A 288 -5.19 -22.27 10.29
CA VAL A 288 -6.09 -21.31 9.65
C VAL A 288 -6.87 -20.60 10.75
N LEU A 289 -6.75 -19.28 10.83
CA LEU A 289 -7.30 -18.47 11.91
C LEU A 289 -8.62 -17.79 11.51
N ASP A 290 -9.36 -17.39 12.55
CA ASP A 290 -10.43 -16.40 12.50
C ASP A 290 -10.01 -15.20 13.37
N THR A 291 -9.89 -14.02 12.76
CA THR A 291 -9.55 -12.77 13.46
C THR A 291 -10.71 -11.77 13.47
N ARG A 292 -11.95 -12.23 13.23
CA ARG A 292 -13.14 -11.37 13.25
C ARG A 292 -14.16 -11.81 14.28
N GLN A 293 -14.53 -13.10 14.34
CA GLN A 293 -15.64 -13.54 15.20
C GLN A 293 -15.42 -13.28 16.69
N TYR A 294 -14.17 -13.29 17.14
CA TYR A 294 -13.81 -13.29 18.56
C TYR A 294 -13.01 -12.05 19.01
N ARG A 295 -12.68 -11.14 18.09
CA ARG A 295 -11.91 -9.94 18.42
C ARG A 295 -12.74 -8.90 19.17
N ASP A 296 -12.06 -8.14 20.02
CA ASP A 296 -12.62 -6.92 20.60
C ASP A 296 -12.85 -5.83 19.55
N GLU A 297 -13.56 -4.77 19.92
CA GLU A 297 -13.62 -3.51 19.16
C GLU A 297 -12.23 -2.93 18.90
N GLN A 298 -12.07 -2.33 17.72
CA GLN A 298 -10.89 -1.55 17.35
C GLN A 298 -10.79 -0.31 18.25
N ALA A 299 -9.66 -0.16 18.93
CA ALA A 299 -9.41 0.99 19.78
C ALA A 299 -9.42 2.31 19.00
N CYS A 300 -9.54 3.43 19.73
CA CYS A 300 -9.45 4.81 19.23
C CYS A 300 -10.40 5.15 18.07
N GLY A 301 -11.54 4.45 17.98
CA GLY A 301 -12.56 4.65 16.96
C GLY A 301 -12.12 4.20 15.56
N ASP A 302 -11.28 3.16 15.49
CA ASP A 302 -10.84 2.46 14.28
C ASP A 302 -10.09 3.33 13.25
N GLY A 303 -9.55 2.75 12.18
CA GLY A 303 -8.98 3.45 11.04
C GLY A 303 -7.45 3.40 10.98
N MET A 304 -6.92 4.03 9.93
CA MET A 304 -5.50 3.96 9.56
C MET A 304 -4.82 5.31 9.63
N ASN A 305 -3.49 5.29 9.76
CA ASN A 305 -2.65 6.47 9.98
C ASN A 305 -3.17 7.31 11.16
N LYS A 306 -3.47 6.63 12.28
CA LYS A 306 -3.98 7.25 13.50
C LYS A 306 -3.02 7.04 14.66
N PRO A 307 -2.77 8.07 15.48
CA PRO A 307 -2.04 7.90 16.73
C PRO A 307 -2.73 6.89 17.65
N PRO A 308 -1.97 5.97 18.28
CA PRO A 308 -2.54 5.07 19.27
C PRO A 308 -3.01 5.84 20.51
N CYS A 309 -4.06 5.32 21.15
CA CYS A 309 -4.57 5.76 22.44
C CYS A 309 -4.29 4.70 23.51
N ASP A 310 -4.48 5.03 24.79
CA ASP A 310 -4.16 4.11 25.91
C ASP A 310 -4.85 2.73 25.77
N ASP A 311 -6.07 2.69 25.24
CA ASP A 311 -6.85 1.45 25.03
C ASP A 311 -6.17 0.45 24.07
N VAL A 312 -5.29 0.93 23.18
CA VAL A 312 -4.51 0.03 22.30
C VAL A 312 -3.60 -0.88 23.11
N TYR A 313 -3.09 -0.40 24.25
CA TYR A 313 -2.12 -1.10 25.08
C TYR A 313 -2.76 -1.90 26.23
N ASP A 314 -4.09 -2.02 26.26
CA ASP A 314 -4.76 -2.90 27.22
C ASP A 314 -4.34 -4.36 27.00
N GLU A 315 -3.77 -4.96 28.05
CA GLU A 315 -3.24 -6.33 28.01
C GLU A 315 -4.34 -7.38 27.81
N ASP A 316 -5.59 -7.08 28.19
CA ASP A 316 -6.71 -8.01 28.08
C ASP A 316 -7.33 -8.04 26.67
N ARG A 317 -6.98 -7.09 25.79
CA ARG A 317 -7.50 -7.06 24.43
C ARG A 317 -7.01 -8.23 23.59
N THR A 318 -7.87 -8.70 22.69
CA THR A 318 -7.66 -9.93 21.93
C THR A 318 -8.14 -9.81 20.48
N MET A 319 -7.37 -10.41 19.56
CA MET A 319 -7.70 -10.55 18.14
C MET A 319 -8.41 -11.88 17.81
N THR A 320 -8.10 -12.95 18.55
CA THR A 320 -8.56 -14.32 18.23
C THR A 320 -9.51 -14.91 19.27
N GLY A 321 -9.61 -14.28 20.44
CA GLY A 321 -10.31 -14.79 21.60
C GLY A 321 -9.45 -15.80 22.37
N PRO A 322 -9.69 -15.97 23.69
CA PRO A 322 -8.82 -16.78 24.54
C PRO A 322 -8.81 -18.27 24.14
N GLU A 323 -9.92 -18.82 23.66
CA GLU A 323 -9.98 -20.23 23.25
C GLU A 323 -9.14 -20.52 22.00
N GLN A 324 -9.21 -19.66 20.98
CA GLN A 324 -8.43 -19.82 19.75
C GLN A 324 -6.95 -19.50 20.00
N GLU A 325 -6.64 -18.50 20.82
CA GLU A 325 -5.27 -18.20 21.23
C GLU A 325 -4.62 -19.43 21.90
N GLN A 326 -5.29 -20.03 22.89
CA GLN A 326 -4.80 -21.22 23.57
C GLN A 326 -4.69 -22.43 22.63
N TRP A 327 -5.64 -22.60 21.71
CA TRP A 327 -5.60 -23.63 20.68
C TRP A 327 -4.37 -23.48 19.78
N LEU A 328 -4.07 -22.24 19.37
CA LEU A 328 -2.92 -21.94 18.51
C LEU A 328 -1.60 -22.21 19.23
N ILE A 329 -1.46 -21.71 20.47
CA ILE A 329 -0.26 -21.93 21.30
C ILE A 329 0.01 -23.44 21.45
N GLU A 330 -1.02 -24.24 21.75
CA GLU A 330 -0.85 -25.68 21.92
C GLU A 330 -0.49 -26.40 20.60
N ARG A 331 -0.92 -25.87 19.45
CA ARG A 331 -0.48 -26.38 18.13
C ARG A 331 0.99 -26.09 17.89
N LEU A 332 1.45 -24.86 18.14
CA LEU A 332 2.85 -24.48 18.02
C LEU A 332 3.72 -25.35 18.93
N ARG A 333 3.32 -25.52 20.20
CA ARG A 333 3.99 -26.36 21.21
C ARG A 333 4.14 -27.82 20.80
N LYS A 334 3.13 -28.39 20.12
CA LYS A 334 3.07 -29.81 19.74
C LYS A 334 3.58 -30.09 18.33
N SER A 335 3.88 -29.06 17.55
CA SER A 335 4.18 -29.27 16.14
C SER A 335 5.51 -30.01 15.97
N GLY A 336 5.50 -30.96 15.04
CA GLY A 336 6.70 -31.63 14.54
C GLY A 336 6.84 -31.49 13.03
N ALA A 337 6.11 -30.54 12.42
CA ALA A 337 6.22 -30.24 11.00
C ALA A 337 7.48 -29.42 10.72
N ARG A 338 7.99 -29.47 9.48
CA ARG A 338 9.14 -28.66 9.06
C ARG A 338 8.79 -27.18 8.93
N TRP A 339 7.61 -26.87 8.41
CA TRP A 339 7.08 -25.52 8.24
C TRP A 339 5.81 -25.35 9.07
N ASN A 340 5.74 -24.29 9.86
CA ASN A 340 4.58 -23.96 10.69
C ASN A 340 3.93 -22.68 10.20
N VAL A 341 2.73 -22.80 9.61
CA VAL A 341 2.10 -21.71 8.87
C VAL A 341 0.90 -21.18 9.63
N LEU A 342 0.88 -19.86 9.87
CA LEU A 342 -0.29 -19.11 10.30
C LEU A 342 -0.97 -18.54 9.06
N ALA A 343 -2.17 -19.01 8.74
CA ALA A 343 -2.96 -18.54 7.60
C ALA A 343 -4.14 -17.72 8.10
N GLN A 344 -4.12 -16.42 7.83
CA GLN A 344 -5.00 -15.46 8.50
C GLN A 344 -5.24 -14.20 7.65
N GLN A 345 -6.04 -13.29 8.18
CA GLN A 345 -6.69 -12.22 7.43
C GLN A 345 -5.80 -10.97 7.31
N THR A 346 -5.29 -10.46 8.43
CA THR A 346 -4.76 -9.10 8.60
C THR A 346 -3.23 -9.08 8.72
N ILE A 347 -2.54 -7.99 8.43
CA ILE A 347 -1.07 -7.92 8.55
C ILE A 347 -0.65 -8.05 10.03
N LEU A 348 0.22 -9.02 10.32
CA LEU A 348 0.77 -9.28 11.66
C LEU A 348 1.90 -8.32 12.01
N ALA A 349 2.80 -8.06 11.05
CA ALA A 349 3.92 -7.15 11.25
C ALA A 349 3.41 -5.76 11.67
N SER A 350 4.17 -5.09 12.54
CA SER A 350 3.86 -3.70 12.88
C SER A 350 4.12 -2.79 11.68
N PHE A 351 3.31 -1.77 11.47
CA PHE A 351 3.54 -0.76 10.44
C PHE A 351 3.24 0.65 10.96
N ASP A 352 4.28 1.44 11.16
CA ASP A 352 4.19 2.84 11.55
C ASP A 352 4.05 3.76 10.33
N TYR A 353 2.95 4.49 10.27
CA TYR A 353 2.72 5.51 9.26
C TYR A 353 3.39 6.84 9.61
N ASP A 354 3.74 7.07 10.88
CA ASP A 354 4.49 8.24 11.31
C ASP A 354 5.99 7.94 11.22
N VAL A 355 6.69 8.77 10.47
CA VAL A 355 8.14 8.68 10.26
C VAL A 355 8.90 9.65 11.18
N GLY A 356 8.17 10.45 11.98
CA GLY A 356 8.69 11.30 13.05
C GLY A 356 8.73 10.61 14.42
N PRO A 357 8.81 11.37 15.52
CA PRO A 357 8.90 10.80 16.88
C PRO A 357 7.55 10.26 17.43
N GLY A 358 6.47 10.40 16.67
CA GLY A 358 5.15 9.87 17.01
C GLY A 358 5.02 8.40 16.60
N LEU A 359 3.80 7.90 16.69
CA LEU A 359 3.39 6.60 16.14
C LEU A 359 2.05 6.82 15.46
N ALA A 360 1.83 6.20 14.31
CA ALA A 360 0.53 6.13 13.69
C ALA A 360 0.28 4.75 13.11
N TYR A 361 -0.87 4.15 13.40
CA TYR A 361 -1.15 2.75 13.07
C TYR A 361 -2.42 2.58 12.23
N ASN A 362 -2.57 1.37 11.69
CA ASN A 362 -3.87 0.83 11.31
C ASN A 362 -4.46 0.03 12.48
N LEU A 363 -5.52 0.56 13.08
CA LEU A 363 -6.12 0.05 14.31
C LEU A 363 -7.03 -1.18 14.07
N ASP A 364 -7.33 -1.52 12.82
CA ASP A 364 -8.03 -2.76 12.47
C ASP A 364 -7.09 -3.98 12.39
N GLN A 365 -5.81 -3.74 12.12
CA GLN A 365 -4.76 -4.77 11.99
C GLN A 365 -4.22 -5.19 13.37
N TRP A 366 -3.21 -6.05 13.39
CA TRP A 366 -2.53 -6.44 14.64
C TRP A 366 -1.86 -5.29 15.39
N ASP A 367 -1.58 -4.14 14.76
CA ASP A 367 -1.15 -2.92 15.45
C ASP A 367 -2.21 -2.32 16.36
N GLY A 368 -3.50 -2.60 16.08
CA GLY A 368 -4.58 -2.31 17.01
C GLY A 368 -4.61 -3.24 18.21
N TYR A 369 -3.81 -4.31 18.25
CA TYR A 369 -3.84 -5.35 19.30
C TYR A 369 -2.41 -5.79 19.70
N PRO A 370 -1.51 -4.86 20.08
CA PRO A 370 -0.10 -5.16 20.32
C PRO A 370 0.13 -6.19 21.44
N ALA A 371 -0.70 -6.20 22.49
CA ALA A 371 -0.58 -7.20 23.56
C ALA A 371 -0.90 -8.62 23.08
N ALA A 372 -1.97 -8.78 22.28
CA ALA A 372 -2.31 -10.07 21.66
C ALA A 372 -1.25 -10.54 20.67
N ARG A 373 -0.70 -9.60 19.87
CA ARG A 373 0.45 -9.88 19.01
C ARG A 373 1.64 -10.38 19.83
N GLN A 374 1.99 -9.68 20.92
CA GLN A 374 3.14 -10.05 21.74
C GLN A 374 2.98 -11.43 22.37
N ARG A 375 1.78 -11.79 22.88
CA ARG A 375 1.52 -13.15 23.40
C ARG A 375 1.76 -14.25 22.36
N LEU A 376 1.38 -14.02 21.10
CA LEU A 376 1.66 -14.93 19.99
C LEU A 376 3.16 -15.03 19.71
N LEU A 377 3.87 -13.90 19.66
CA LEU A 377 5.32 -13.87 19.43
C LEU A 377 6.07 -14.55 20.59
N ASP A 378 5.66 -14.31 21.83
CA ASP A 378 6.21 -14.95 23.02
C ASP A 378 6.01 -16.47 22.99
N ALA A 379 4.86 -16.96 22.50
CA ALA A 379 4.64 -18.39 22.31
C ALA A 379 5.56 -19.00 21.23
N ILE A 380 5.87 -18.25 20.16
CA ILE A 380 6.87 -18.68 19.16
C ILE A 380 8.26 -18.73 19.80
N ILE A 381 8.63 -17.74 20.61
CA ILE A 381 9.90 -17.70 21.35
C ILE A 381 9.99 -18.87 22.35
N GLU A 382 8.92 -19.14 23.11
CA GLU A 382 8.92 -20.17 24.15
C GLU A 382 8.98 -21.58 23.58
N HIS A 383 8.26 -21.83 22.48
CA HIS A 383 8.08 -23.18 21.95
C HIS A 383 8.98 -23.51 20.75
N GLU A 384 9.67 -22.51 20.18
CA GLU A 384 10.61 -22.64 19.06
C GLU A 384 10.09 -23.56 17.91
N PRO A 385 8.86 -23.36 17.40
CA PRO A 385 8.37 -24.17 16.29
C PRO A 385 9.25 -23.99 15.05
N SER A 386 9.52 -25.09 14.33
CA SER A 386 10.39 -25.02 13.14
C SER A 386 9.78 -24.13 12.05
N ASN A 387 10.58 -23.18 11.56
CA ASN A 387 10.29 -22.31 10.42
C ASN A 387 8.86 -21.73 10.42
N PRO A 388 8.53 -20.80 11.34
CA PRO A 388 7.24 -20.13 11.35
C PRO A 388 7.08 -19.24 10.11
N ILE A 389 5.94 -19.33 9.45
CA ILE A 389 5.55 -18.51 8.30
C ILE A 389 4.16 -17.94 8.55
N VAL A 390 3.95 -16.68 8.17
CA VAL A 390 2.64 -16.03 8.22
C VAL A 390 2.20 -15.70 6.79
N ILE A 391 0.96 -16.02 6.45
CA ILE A 391 0.32 -15.59 5.20
C ILE A 391 -0.95 -14.79 5.51
N SER A 392 -1.07 -13.64 4.86
CA SER A 392 -2.07 -12.60 5.21
C SER A 392 -2.68 -11.97 3.95
N GLY A 393 -3.82 -11.28 4.10
CA GLY A 393 -4.57 -10.59 3.04
C GLY A 393 -4.96 -9.16 3.45
N ASP A 394 -6.25 -8.82 3.31
CA ASP A 394 -6.94 -7.57 3.73
C ASP A 394 -6.43 -6.27 3.04
N TRP A 395 -5.13 -5.97 3.06
CA TRP A 395 -4.65 -4.62 2.81
C TRP A 395 -4.41 -4.24 1.33
N HIS A 396 -4.95 -5.03 0.41
CA HIS A 396 -4.99 -4.79 -1.06
C HIS A 396 -3.64 -4.52 -1.73
N SER A 397 -2.55 -5.00 -1.14
CA SER A 397 -1.17 -4.77 -1.58
C SER A 397 -0.27 -5.95 -1.21
N HIS A 398 0.81 -6.14 -1.97
CA HIS A 398 1.80 -7.16 -1.65
C HIS A 398 2.79 -6.66 -0.61
N TRP A 399 3.14 -7.54 0.33
CA TRP A 399 4.19 -7.29 1.32
C TRP A 399 5.05 -8.53 1.56
N VAL A 400 6.30 -8.27 1.94
CA VAL A 400 7.18 -9.26 2.56
C VAL A 400 7.78 -8.62 3.79
N ASN A 401 7.49 -9.18 4.97
CA ASN A 401 7.95 -8.65 6.25
C ASN A 401 8.78 -9.68 7.00
N ASP A 402 9.84 -9.22 7.67
CA ASP A 402 10.41 -9.96 8.79
C ASP A 402 9.56 -9.72 10.04
N ILE A 403 9.17 -10.78 10.74
CA ILE A 403 8.48 -10.67 12.03
C ILE A 403 9.53 -10.64 13.14
N LEU A 404 9.68 -9.49 13.79
CA LEU A 404 10.66 -9.29 14.86
C LEU A 404 10.11 -9.76 16.21
N ALA A 405 10.98 -10.22 17.11
CA ALA A 405 10.61 -10.53 18.49
C ALA A 405 10.13 -9.29 19.28
N ASN A 406 10.62 -8.11 18.91
CA ASN A 406 10.21 -6.81 19.43
C ASN A 406 10.28 -5.76 18.32
N PHE A 407 9.15 -5.22 17.88
CA PHE A 407 9.10 -4.20 16.82
C PHE A 407 9.61 -2.81 17.26
N SER A 408 9.71 -2.54 18.56
CA SER A 408 10.32 -1.30 19.06
C SER A 408 11.85 -1.29 18.98
N ASP A 409 12.47 -2.43 18.64
CA ASP A 409 13.92 -2.56 18.43
C ASP A 409 14.18 -3.17 17.04
N PRO A 410 14.56 -2.36 16.04
CA PRO A 410 14.87 -2.85 14.70
C PRO A 410 16.01 -3.88 14.63
N SER A 411 16.82 -4.00 15.68
CA SER A 411 17.89 -5.00 15.78
C SER A 411 17.44 -6.32 16.42
N SER A 412 16.18 -6.39 16.86
CA SER A 412 15.58 -7.56 17.47
C SER A 412 15.66 -8.79 16.53
N PRO A 413 15.83 -10.02 17.07
CA PRO A 413 15.83 -11.23 16.27
C PRO A 413 14.55 -11.38 15.42
N VAL A 414 14.72 -11.90 14.20
CA VAL A 414 13.63 -12.32 13.32
C VAL A 414 13.13 -13.69 13.77
N LEU A 415 11.82 -13.80 14.01
CA LEU A 415 11.14 -15.03 14.44
C LEU A 415 10.46 -15.78 13.29
N ALA A 416 9.94 -15.04 12.31
CA ALA A 416 9.16 -15.57 11.19
C ALA A 416 9.28 -14.66 9.97
N SER A 417 8.83 -15.16 8.81
CA SER A 417 8.58 -14.34 7.63
C SER A 417 7.08 -14.25 7.37
N GLU A 418 6.60 -13.06 7.03
CA GLU A 418 5.22 -12.83 6.62
C GLU A 418 5.15 -12.47 5.13
N PHE A 419 4.24 -13.15 4.42
CA PHE A 419 3.90 -12.88 3.02
C PHE A 419 2.46 -12.40 2.95
N VAL A 420 2.26 -11.14 2.57
CA VAL A 420 0.92 -10.55 2.43
C VAL A 420 0.54 -10.52 0.95
N GLY A 421 -0.59 -11.13 0.62
CA GLY A 421 -1.15 -11.15 -0.72
C GLY A 421 -1.78 -9.81 -1.06
N THR A 422 -1.54 -9.32 -2.27
CA THR A 422 -2.39 -8.26 -2.83
C THR A 422 -3.81 -8.80 -3.05
N SER A 423 -4.74 -7.91 -3.37
CA SER A 423 -6.10 -8.24 -3.72
C SER A 423 -6.20 -8.86 -5.12
N ILE A 424 -7.14 -9.80 -5.31
CA ILE A 424 -7.52 -10.30 -6.64
C ILE A 424 -8.04 -9.16 -7.53
N SER A 425 -8.81 -8.24 -6.96
CA SER A 425 -9.38 -7.10 -7.71
C SER A 425 -9.72 -5.86 -6.88
N SER A 426 -9.78 -5.94 -5.55
CA SER A 426 -10.10 -4.78 -4.70
C SER A 426 -9.08 -3.65 -4.84
N GLY A 427 -9.55 -2.40 -4.92
CA GLY A 427 -8.70 -1.22 -5.08
C GLY A 427 -8.05 -0.76 -3.78
N ILE A 428 -6.96 0.02 -3.88
CA ILE A 428 -6.23 0.56 -2.74
C ILE A 428 -6.30 2.08 -2.74
N GLY A 429 -6.86 2.68 -1.68
CA GLY A 429 -6.98 4.13 -1.51
C GLY A 429 -5.82 4.78 -0.73
N TRP A 430 -4.92 3.98 -0.16
CA TRP A 430 -3.93 4.39 0.83
C TRP A 430 -2.47 4.08 0.44
N ASP A 431 -2.21 3.73 -0.82
CA ASP A 431 -0.87 3.38 -1.31
C ASP A 431 0.16 4.48 -1.01
N ASN A 432 -0.23 5.75 -1.16
CA ASN A 432 0.64 6.89 -0.84
C ASN A 432 1.03 6.95 0.64
N ALA A 433 0.06 6.78 1.55
CA ALA A 433 0.32 6.81 2.99
C ALA A 433 1.26 5.67 3.42
N VAL A 434 1.10 4.48 2.84
CA VAL A 434 2.02 3.36 3.07
C VAL A 434 3.43 3.71 2.58
N ARG A 435 3.57 4.19 1.34
CA ARG A 435 4.90 4.52 0.79
C ARG A 435 5.63 5.56 1.64
N GLN A 436 4.89 6.53 2.19
CA GLN A 436 5.42 7.55 3.08
C GLN A 436 5.90 6.97 4.42
N GLY A 437 5.24 5.94 4.96
CA GLY A 437 5.62 5.28 6.21
C GLY A 437 6.75 4.25 6.08
N LEU A 438 7.07 3.74 4.89
CA LEU A 438 8.10 2.70 4.69
C LEU A 438 9.45 2.99 5.38
N PRO A 439 9.98 4.23 5.41
CA PRO A 439 11.24 4.51 6.09
C PRO A 439 11.24 4.22 7.60
N ALA A 440 10.08 4.27 8.28
CA ALA A 440 9.96 3.92 9.70
C ALA A 440 9.94 2.41 9.96
N ASN A 441 9.86 1.58 8.90
CA ASN A 441 9.55 0.16 9.00
C ASN A 441 10.63 -0.71 8.34
N PRO A 442 11.86 -0.75 8.88
CA PRO A 442 13.00 -1.43 8.25
C PRO A 442 12.86 -2.97 8.13
N HIS A 443 11.88 -3.57 8.82
CA HIS A 443 11.53 -4.97 8.70
C HIS A 443 10.70 -5.29 7.44
N VAL A 444 10.12 -4.29 6.78
CA VAL A 444 9.42 -4.45 5.50
C VAL A 444 10.46 -4.62 4.37
N LYS A 445 10.57 -5.83 3.83
CA LYS A 445 11.51 -6.17 2.75
C LYS A 445 10.96 -5.85 1.36
N PHE A 446 9.63 -5.79 1.23
CA PHE A 446 8.97 -5.50 -0.03
C PHE A 446 7.60 -4.90 0.20
N TYR A 447 7.24 -3.93 -0.64
CA TYR A 447 5.90 -3.38 -0.74
C TYR A 447 5.51 -3.14 -2.20
N ASN A 448 4.29 -3.52 -2.59
CA ASN A 448 3.67 -3.06 -3.83
C ASN A 448 2.14 -2.91 -3.70
N GLY A 449 1.65 -1.67 -3.73
CA GLY A 449 0.22 -1.36 -3.85
C GLY A 449 -0.27 -1.07 -5.28
N SER A 450 0.59 -1.17 -6.30
CA SER A 450 0.20 -0.78 -7.67
C SER A 450 -0.63 -1.85 -8.38
N TYR A 451 -0.36 -3.13 -8.12
CA TYR A 451 -0.95 -4.24 -8.88
C TYR A 451 -1.77 -5.22 -8.03
N ARG A 452 -2.74 -5.86 -8.70
CA ARG A 452 -3.61 -6.91 -8.17
C ARG A 452 -3.08 -8.29 -8.58
N GLY A 453 -3.52 -9.37 -7.94
CA GLY A 453 -2.96 -10.70 -8.16
C GLY A 453 -3.09 -11.64 -6.96
N TYR A 454 -2.07 -12.47 -6.73
CA TYR A 454 -2.05 -13.51 -5.69
C TYR A 454 -0.61 -13.95 -5.39
N ILE A 455 -0.39 -14.83 -4.41
CA ILE A 455 0.93 -15.41 -4.15
C ILE A 455 0.92 -16.91 -4.45
N HIS A 456 1.87 -17.36 -5.26
CA HIS A 456 2.18 -18.77 -5.51
C HIS A 456 3.32 -19.22 -4.60
N CYS A 457 3.17 -20.36 -3.93
CA CYS A 457 4.15 -20.91 -3.00
C CYS A 457 4.59 -22.31 -3.41
N GLU A 458 5.90 -22.55 -3.38
CA GLU A 458 6.50 -23.88 -3.47
C GLU A 458 7.31 -24.16 -2.21
N VAL A 459 6.97 -25.26 -1.52
CA VAL A 459 7.56 -25.64 -0.23
C VAL A 459 8.21 -27.01 -0.36
N THR A 460 9.48 -27.12 0.00
CA THR A 460 10.25 -28.36 0.11
C THR A 460 10.80 -28.49 1.54
N PRO A 461 11.41 -29.63 1.93
CA PRO A 461 12.03 -29.74 3.25
C PRO A 461 13.10 -28.68 3.52
N GLU A 462 13.78 -28.18 2.49
CA GLU A 462 14.92 -27.26 2.59
C GLU A 462 14.53 -25.78 2.39
N ARG A 463 13.41 -25.51 1.70
CA ARG A 463 13.04 -24.15 1.27
C ARG A 463 11.54 -23.92 1.24
N TRP A 464 11.14 -22.72 1.66
CA TRP A 464 9.87 -22.10 1.32
C TRP A 464 10.10 -21.00 0.30
N GLN A 465 9.49 -21.08 -0.89
CA GLN A 465 9.54 -20.02 -1.90
C GLN A 465 8.15 -19.41 -2.09
N SER A 466 8.08 -18.09 -2.13
CA SER A 466 6.89 -17.31 -2.47
C SER A 466 7.14 -16.45 -3.70
N THR A 467 6.34 -16.64 -4.73
CA THR A 467 6.34 -15.91 -6.00
C THR A 467 5.12 -14.99 -6.04
N LEU A 468 5.34 -13.68 -6.06
CA LEU A 468 4.28 -12.67 -6.03
C LEU A 468 3.78 -12.45 -7.45
N ARG A 469 2.56 -12.90 -7.75
CA ARG A 469 1.95 -12.84 -9.08
C ARG A 469 1.05 -11.63 -9.19
N ILE A 470 1.16 -10.90 -10.30
CA ILE A 470 0.38 -9.70 -10.57
C ILE A 470 -0.34 -9.79 -11.92
N VAL A 471 -1.44 -9.05 -12.07
CA VAL A 471 -2.07 -8.72 -13.36
C VAL A 471 -1.97 -7.21 -13.60
N THR A 472 -1.84 -6.80 -14.86
CA THR A 472 -1.60 -5.38 -15.20
C THR A 472 -2.86 -4.52 -15.20
N ASP A 473 -4.04 -5.12 -15.41
CA ASP A 473 -5.33 -4.45 -15.28
C ASP A 473 -6.39 -5.46 -14.80
N PRO A 474 -6.77 -5.46 -13.51
CA PRO A 474 -7.75 -6.41 -12.96
C PRO A 474 -9.12 -6.33 -13.63
N ARG A 475 -9.45 -5.21 -14.30
CA ARG A 475 -10.74 -4.98 -14.97
C ARG A 475 -10.80 -5.61 -16.36
N SER A 476 -9.66 -6.02 -16.92
CA SER A 476 -9.60 -6.67 -18.21
C SER A 476 -9.55 -8.19 -18.03
N ALA A 477 -10.58 -8.89 -18.52
CA ALA A 477 -10.60 -10.36 -18.51
C ALA A 477 -9.39 -10.96 -19.23
N SER A 478 -8.81 -10.26 -20.22
CA SER A 478 -7.62 -10.71 -20.96
C SER A 478 -6.28 -10.23 -20.37
N SER A 479 -6.29 -9.61 -19.17
CA SER A 479 -5.07 -9.01 -18.60
C SER A 479 -3.96 -10.05 -18.42
N PRO A 480 -2.75 -9.82 -18.96
CA PRO A 480 -1.62 -10.72 -18.75
C PRO A 480 -1.17 -10.71 -17.29
N ALA A 481 -0.59 -11.83 -16.86
CA ALA A 481 -0.04 -12.01 -15.53
C ALA A 481 1.48 -12.15 -15.54
N TYR A 482 2.12 -11.68 -14.49
CA TYR A 482 3.57 -11.61 -14.33
C TYR A 482 3.99 -11.88 -12.89
N THR A 483 5.26 -12.17 -12.65
CA THR A 483 5.87 -12.26 -11.33
C THR A 483 6.52 -10.92 -10.99
N ILE A 484 6.05 -10.18 -10.00
CA ILE A 484 6.72 -8.91 -9.62
C ILE A 484 7.99 -9.13 -8.80
N ALA A 485 8.02 -10.18 -7.99
CA ALA A 485 9.14 -10.54 -7.13
C ALA A 485 9.02 -12.01 -6.68
N ALA A 486 10.15 -12.60 -6.28
CA ALA A 486 10.17 -13.89 -5.59
C ALA A 486 11.11 -13.83 -4.38
N TYR A 487 10.73 -14.57 -3.34
CA TYR A 487 11.46 -14.65 -2.07
C TYR A 487 11.57 -16.09 -1.60
N GLU A 488 12.66 -16.40 -0.90
CA GLU A 488 12.85 -17.66 -0.20
C GLU A 488 13.08 -17.48 1.31
N VAL A 489 12.64 -18.47 2.07
CA VAL A 489 13.07 -18.74 3.45
C VAL A 489 13.72 -20.13 3.44
N ARG A 490 14.89 -20.26 4.05
CA ARG A 490 15.61 -21.54 4.12
C ARG A 490 15.35 -22.22 5.46
N ASP A 491 15.35 -23.55 5.45
CA ASP A 491 15.21 -24.34 6.68
C ASP A 491 16.25 -23.91 7.73
N GLY A 492 15.78 -23.46 8.90
CA GLY A 492 16.61 -23.00 10.02
C GLY A 492 17.15 -21.56 9.88
N GLU A 493 16.78 -20.82 8.85
CA GLU A 493 17.20 -19.42 8.63
C GLU A 493 15.96 -18.51 8.57
N PRO A 494 15.53 -17.91 9.70
CA PRO A 494 14.43 -16.94 9.71
C PRO A 494 14.74 -15.71 8.85
N GLY A 495 13.70 -15.15 8.22
CA GLY A 495 13.79 -13.95 7.39
C GLY A 495 13.72 -14.26 5.89
N ALA A 496 13.01 -13.42 5.15
CA ALA A 496 12.82 -13.60 3.72
C ALA A 496 13.99 -13.04 2.92
N ARG A 497 14.52 -13.84 1.99
CA ARG A 497 15.60 -13.45 1.07
C ARG A 497 15.06 -13.29 -0.33
N ARG A 498 15.31 -12.16 -0.96
CA ARG A 498 14.91 -11.94 -2.36
C ARG A 498 15.67 -12.89 -3.29
N LEU A 499 14.96 -13.43 -4.27
CA LEU A 499 15.53 -14.16 -5.40
C LEU A 499 15.68 -13.23 -6.61
N ASP A 500 16.70 -13.44 -7.42
CA ASP A 500 16.86 -12.77 -8.72
C ASP A 500 15.93 -13.41 -9.78
N GLU A 501 14.67 -13.60 -9.43
CA GLU A 501 13.61 -14.19 -10.25
C GLU A 501 12.43 -13.21 -10.31
N GLY A 502 11.86 -13.02 -11.50
CA GLY A 502 10.72 -12.14 -11.71
C GLY A 502 10.69 -11.46 -13.07
N ASP A 503 9.57 -10.81 -13.34
CA ASP A 503 9.31 -9.93 -14.47
C ASP A 503 9.46 -8.50 -13.98
N GLY A 504 10.43 -7.76 -14.53
CA GLY A 504 10.70 -6.40 -14.08
C GLY A 504 12.17 -6.05 -14.20
N PHE A 505 12.65 -5.12 -13.40
CA PHE A 505 14.05 -4.74 -13.37
C PHE A 505 14.49 -4.47 -11.93
N THR A 506 15.73 -4.84 -11.64
CA THR A 506 16.38 -4.64 -10.35
C THR A 506 17.68 -3.89 -10.57
N GLY A 507 18.27 -3.34 -9.53
CA GLY A 507 19.60 -2.77 -9.63
C GLY A 507 20.04 -2.12 -8.34
N THR A 508 21.26 -1.62 -8.39
CA THR A 508 21.87 -0.85 -7.32
C THR A 508 22.25 0.53 -7.82
N VAL A 509 22.21 1.53 -6.94
CA VAL A 509 22.82 2.82 -7.17
C VAL A 509 23.83 3.05 -6.07
N VAL A 510 25.11 3.12 -6.46
CA VAL A 510 26.23 3.29 -5.54
C VAL A 510 27.04 4.53 -5.88
N ARG A 511 27.85 4.99 -4.93
CA ARG A 511 28.82 6.05 -5.17
C ARG A 511 30.01 5.51 -5.96
N ALA A 512 30.35 6.16 -7.06
CA ALA A 512 31.41 5.71 -7.97
C ALA A 512 32.82 5.65 -7.36
N SER A 513 33.08 6.32 -6.23
CA SER A 513 34.42 6.37 -5.62
C SER A 513 34.76 5.15 -4.77
N ASP A 514 33.77 4.50 -4.17
CA ASP A 514 33.98 3.51 -3.10
C ASP A 514 32.80 2.53 -2.93
N ASP A 515 31.87 2.51 -3.88
CA ASP A 515 30.70 1.62 -3.91
C ASP A 515 29.79 1.75 -2.67
N GLU A 516 29.85 2.88 -1.94
CA GLU A 516 28.90 3.13 -0.85
C GLU A 516 27.47 3.23 -1.44
N PRO A 517 26.50 2.51 -0.88
CA PRO A 517 25.10 2.62 -1.29
C PRO A 517 24.56 4.05 -1.26
N LEU A 518 23.87 4.45 -2.32
CA LEU A 518 23.12 5.70 -2.34
C LEU A 518 21.66 5.40 -2.02
N ARG A 519 21.24 5.68 -0.79
CA ARG A 519 19.82 5.69 -0.41
C ARG A 519 19.08 6.81 -1.14
N ASN A 520 17.78 6.61 -1.41
CA ASN A 520 16.91 7.62 -2.01
C ASN A 520 17.37 8.12 -3.40
N ALA A 521 18.26 7.41 -4.08
CA ALA A 521 18.55 7.69 -5.48
C ALA A 521 17.33 7.30 -6.32
N GLU A 522 16.88 8.21 -7.18
CA GLU A 522 15.79 7.96 -8.11
C GLU A 522 16.31 7.21 -9.34
N VAL A 523 15.62 6.16 -9.74
CA VAL A 523 15.73 5.53 -11.05
C VAL A 523 14.43 5.78 -11.82
N MET A 524 14.52 6.70 -12.77
CA MET A 524 13.43 7.03 -13.69
C MET A 524 13.51 6.13 -14.92
N VAL A 525 12.39 5.51 -15.27
CA VAL A 525 12.28 4.65 -16.45
C VAL A 525 11.52 5.38 -17.54
N ARG A 526 12.08 5.44 -18.75
CA ARG A 526 11.41 5.96 -19.95
C ARG A 526 11.14 4.86 -20.96
N ARG A 527 9.97 5.00 -21.62
CA ARG A 527 9.67 4.26 -22.85
C ARG A 527 10.45 4.87 -24.02
N GLN A 528 10.52 4.15 -25.13
CA GLN A 528 11.19 4.61 -26.36
C GLN A 528 10.61 5.90 -26.95
N ASP A 529 9.36 6.25 -26.62
CA ASP A 529 8.71 7.50 -27.02
C ASP A 529 9.07 8.70 -26.12
N GLY A 530 9.95 8.50 -25.12
CA GLY A 530 10.38 9.51 -24.16
C GLY A 530 9.44 9.68 -22.96
N SER A 531 8.26 9.05 -22.95
CA SER A 531 7.34 9.09 -21.82
C SER A 531 7.90 8.34 -20.62
N VAL A 532 7.67 8.88 -19.41
CA VAL A 532 8.03 8.21 -18.17
C VAL A 532 7.10 7.01 -17.96
N ALA A 533 7.69 5.83 -17.80
CA ALA A 533 6.98 4.60 -17.47
C ALA A 533 6.70 4.52 -15.96
N LEU A 534 7.73 4.74 -15.15
CA LEU A 534 7.67 4.78 -13.69
C LEU A 534 8.91 5.45 -13.10
N ARG A 535 8.86 5.72 -11.79
CA ARG A 535 9.97 6.14 -10.95
C ARG A 535 10.07 5.15 -9.79
N VAL A 536 11.29 4.76 -9.43
CA VAL A 536 11.58 3.95 -8.25
C VAL A 536 12.75 4.56 -7.51
N TRP A 537 12.79 4.41 -6.20
CA TRP A 537 13.88 4.92 -5.36
C TRP A 537 14.63 3.76 -4.73
N THR A 538 15.92 3.96 -4.50
CA THR A 538 16.74 3.00 -3.77
C THR A 538 16.47 3.00 -2.28
N ASP A 539 16.52 1.80 -1.70
CA ASP A 539 16.48 1.61 -0.26
C ASP A 539 17.80 2.00 0.43
N ALA A 540 17.91 1.72 1.73
CA ALA A 540 19.12 2.01 2.52
C ALA A 540 20.37 1.25 2.03
N ASN A 541 20.21 0.15 1.30
CA ASN A 541 21.29 -0.63 0.69
C ASN A 541 21.58 -0.19 -0.75
N GLY A 542 20.95 0.90 -1.21
CA GLY A 542 21.12 1.40 -2.57
C GLY A 542 20.42 0.51 -3.59
N GLU A 543 19.58 -0.44 -3.18
CA GLU A 543 18.91 -1.39 -4.06
C GLU A 543 17.53 -0.88 -4.46
N TYR A 544 17.09 -1.20 -5.67
CA TYR A 544 15.74 -0.92 -6.13
C TYR A 544 15.17 -2.11 -6.91
N LEU A 545 13.84 -2.24 -6.90
CA LEU A 545 13.08 -3.24 -7.65
C LEU A 545 11.77 -2.63 -8.12
N SER A 546 11.44 -2.83 -9.40
CA SER A 546 10.11 -2.51 -9.89
C SER A 546 9.72 -3.40 -11.07
N PHE A 547 8.41 -3.55 -11.28
CA PHE A 547 7.85 -4.25 -12.43
C PHE A 547 7.94 -3.39 -13.69
N LEU A 548 8.28 -4.02 -14.81
CA LEU A 548 8.10 -3.52 -16.16
C LEU A 548 7.65 -4.70 -17.03
N PRO A 549 6.67 -4.51 -17.92
CA PRO A 549 6.36 -5.55 -18.90
C PRO A 549 7.55 -5.72 -19.86
N PRO A 550 7.67 -6.89 -20.54
CA PRO A 550 8.72 -7.10 -21.52
C PRO A 550 8.77 -5.99 -22.58
N GLY A 551 9.97 -5.46 -22.82
CA GLY A 551 10.14 -4.28 -23.67
C GLY A 551 11.51 -3.61 -23.53
N ALA A 552 11.78 -2.62 -24.39
CA ALA A 552 13.01 -1.84 -24.36
C ALA A 552 12.77 -0.48 -23.68
N TYR A 553 13.58 -0.18 -22.67
CA TYR A 553 13.46 1.01 -21.83
C TYR A 553 14.80 1.74 -21.71
N GLN A 554 14.73 3.00 -21.30
CA GLN A 554 15.88 3.78 -20.86
C GLN A 554 15.73 4.06 -19.37
N LEU A 555 16.73 3.69 -18.58
CA LEU A 555 16.83 3.99 -17.15
C LEU A 555 17.72 5.22 -16.96
N GLU A 556 17.29 6.16 -16.15
CA GLU A 556 18.04 7.34 -15.74
C GLU A 556 18.14 7.36 -14.21
N ALA A 557 19.37 7.34 -13.67
CA ALA A 557 19.61 7.43 -12.23
C ALA A 557 20.01 8.85 -11.82
N HIS A 558 19.36 9.37 -10.78
CA HIS A 558 19.55 10.70 -10.23
C HIS A 558 19.68 10.66 -8.72
N ALA A 559 20.61 11.41 -8.16
CA ALA A 559 20.69 11.65 -6.72
C ALA A 559 21.20 13.07 -6.48
N VAL A 560 20.67 13.74 -5.44
CA VAL A 560 21.13 15.09 -5.06
C VAL A 560 22.61 15.06 -4.74
N GLY A 561 23.39 15.96 -5.35
CA GLY A 561 24.84 16.03 -5.19
C GLY A 561 25.63 15.06 -6.09
N TYR A 562 24.97 14.36 -7.02
CA TYR A 562 25.59 13.41 -7.94
C TYR A 562 25.27 13.72 -9.41
N GLU A 563 26.22 13.38 -10.28
CA GLU A 563 26.03 13.38 -11.74
C GLU A 563 25.07 12.25 -12.14
N SER A 564 24.09 12.57 -12.98
CA SER A 564 23.12 11.59 -13.45
C SER A 564 23.72 10.65 -14.48
N GLN A 565 23.22 9.41 -14.53
CA GLN A 565 23.62 8.41 -15.53
C GLN A 565 22.40 7.84 -16.24
N THR A 566 22.62 7.39 -17.47
CA THR A 566 21.56 6.80 -18.30
C THR A 566 22.05 5.49 -18.89
N GLN A 567 21.19 4.48 -18.91
CA GLN A 567 21.45 3.19 -19.56
C GLN A 567 20.19 2.68 -20.27
N ASN A 568 20.38 1.91 -21.34
CA ASN A 568 19.26 1.22 -22.00
C ASN A 568 19.16 -0.20 -21.46
N VAL A 569 17.93 -0.66 -21.22
CA VAL A 569 17.65 -1.99 -20.72
C VAL A 569 16.57 -2.66 -21.57
N VAL A 570 16.69 -3.98 -21.77
CA VAL A 570 15.63 -4.80 -22.37
C VAL A 570 15.13 -5.74 -21.30
N VAL A 571 13.84 -5.64 -20.99
CA VAL A 571 13.14 -6.52 -20.06
C VAL A 571 12.62 -7.70 -20.84
N GLU A 572 13.01 -8.90 -20.44
CA GLU A 572 12.52 -10.18 -20.94
C GLU A 572 11.69 -10.86 -19.84
N GLU A 573 10.86 -11.84 -20.23
CA GLU A 573 10.04 -12.57 -19.27
C GLU A 573 10.90 -13.52 -18.40
N GLY A 574 10.65 -13.54 -17.10
CA GLY A 574 11.19 -14.50 -16.13
C GLY A 574 12.60 -14.20 -15.61
N THR A 575 13.33 -13.22 -16.14
CA THR A 575 14.62 -12.78 -15.60
C THR A 575 14.69 -11.27 -15.59
N PRO A 576 14.71 -10.62 -14.41
CA PRO A 576 14.76 -9.18 -14.35
C PRO A 576 16.15 -8.69 -14.77
N PRO A 577 16.31 -7.90 -15.84
CA PRO A 577 17.58 -7.26 -16.12
C PRO A 577 18.04 -6.40 -14.94
N ARG A 578 19.37 -6.33 -14.78
CA ARG A 578 20.01 -5.44 -13.80
C ARG A 578 20.29 -4.07 -14.42
N GLY A 579 19.95 -3.02 -13.68
CA GLY A 579 20.27 -1.63 -13.99
C GLY A 579 21.22 -1.01 -12.96
N ASP A 580 22.37 -1.61 -12.72
CA ASP A 580 23.32 -1.05 -11.74
C ASP A 580 23.91 0.29 -12.23
N PHE A 581 24.03 1.26 -11.31
CA PHE A 581 24.59 2.59 -11.56
C PHE A 581 25.65 2.94 -10.51
N ALA A 582 26.71 3.62 -10.96
CA ALA A 582 27.76 4.14 -10.09
C ALA A 582 27.87 5.65 -10.30
N LEU A 583 27.21 6.44 -9.46
CA LEU A 583 27.10 7.89 -9.65
C LEU A 583 28.31 8.60 -9.05
N ALA A 584 28.92 9.50 -9.83
CA ALA A 584 30.00 10.36 -9.37
C ALA A 584 29.42 11.58 -8.64
N ARG A 585 30.05 12.03 -7.55
CA ARG A 585 29.68 13.31 -6.93
C ARG A 585 29.90 14.45 -7.92
N VAL A 586 29.02 15.45 -7.91
CA VAL A 586 29.20 16.66 -8.70
C VAL A 586 30.47 17.38 -8.24
N ALA A 587 31.29 17.82 -9.20
CA ALA A 587 32.48 18.61 -8.93
C ALA A 587 32.13 20.10 -8.88
N GLY A 588 31.64 20.55 -7.72
CA GLY A 588 31.37 21.96 -7.43
C GLY A 588 29.96 22.44 -7.77
N ALA A 589 29.81 23.74 -8.01
CA ALA A 589 28.53 24.39 -8.26
C ALA A 589 28.04 24.18 -9.70
N TYR A 590 26.72 24.15 -9.89
CA TYR A 590 26.08 24.06 -11.20
C TYR A 590 24.76 24.83 -11.25
N ALA A 591 24.37 25.26 -12.45
CA ALA A 591 23.03 25.73 -12.77
C ALA A 591 22.67 25.42 -14.22
N GLY A 592 21.46 24.95 -14.49
CA GLY A 592 21.01 24.67 -15.85
C GLY A 592 19.65 23.96 -15.92
N THR A 593 19.17 23.77 -17.14
CA THR A 593 17.94 22.99 -17.43
C THR A 593 18.27 21.51 -17.66
N GLY A 594 17.26 20.64 -17.60
CA GLY A 594 17.41 19.20 -17.87
C GLY A 594 17.95 18.36 -16.71
N ARG A 595 18.28 19.00 -15.58
CA ARG A 595 18.45 18.32 -14.28
C ARG A 595 17.11 18.33 -13.53
N ARG A 596 17.00 17.51 -12.48
CA ARG A 596 15.83 17.44 -11.61
C ARG A 596 16.27 17.13 -10.17
N VAL A 597 15.59 17.70 -9.19
CA VAL A 597 15.70 17.26 -7.79
C VAL A 597 14.82 16.00 -7.64
N PRO A 598 15.31 14.86 -7.11
CA PRO A 598 14.51 13.65 -6.98
C PRO A 598 13.52 13.76 -5.82
N GLY A 599 12.31 13.23 -5.99
CA GLY A 599 11.32 13.15 -4.92
C GLY A 599 9.89 12.87 -5.41
N PRO A 600 9.01 12.36 -4.53
CA PRO A 600 7.62 12.13 -4.87
C PRO A 600 6.83 13.43 -5.10
N ASN A 601 7.25 14.52 -4.46
CA ASN A 601 6.61 15.84 -4.56
C ASN A 601 7.21 16.71 -5.67
N THR A 602 8.24 16.22 -6.38
CA THR A 602 8.95 17.05 -7.34
C THR A 602 8.09 17.47 -8.51
N GLU A 603 7.93 18.77 -8.65
CA GLU A 603 7.12 19.45 -9.64
C GLU A 603 7.92 19.85 -10.87
N GLY A 604 9.22 20.13 -10.69
CA GLY A 604 10.09 20.69 -11.72
C GLY A 604 10.06 19.94 -13.06
N ALA A 605 9.75 20.65 -14.13
CA ALA A 605 9.78 20.15 -15.50
C ALA A 605 11.21 20.28 -16.09
N PRO A 606 11.55 19.53 -17.16
CA PRO A 606 12.89 19.62 -17.78
C PRO A 606 13.30 21.02 -18.27
N GLY A 607 12.34 21.93 -18.45
CA GLY A 607 12.59 23.32 -18.83
C GLY A 607 12.89 24.28 -17.67
N ASP A 608 12.75 23.81 -16.42
CA ASP A 608 13.08 24.59 -15.22
C ASP A 608 14.58 24.56 -14.94
N VAL A 609 15.04 25.52 -14.13
CA VAL A 609 16.47 25.70 -13.85
C VAL A 609 16.79 25.07 -12.51
N VAL A 610 17.63 24.04 -12.51
CA VAL A 610 18.17 23.46 -11.28
C VAL A 610 19.54 24.07 -11.02
N LEU A 611 19.76 24.55 -9.79
CA LEU A 611 21.08 24.92 -9.28
C LEU A 611 21.42 24.15 -8.01
N GLY A 612 22.69 23.89 -7.77
CA GLY A 612 23.13 23.14 -6.61
C GLY A 612 24.63 22.90 -6.56
N ASN A 613 25.04 22.06 -5.63
CA ASN A 613 26.41 21.57 -5.45
C ASN A 613 26.37 20.11 -4.93
N GLU A 614 27.45 19.63 -4.32
CA GLU A 614 27.55 18.27 -3.77
C GLU A 614 26.74 18.01 -2.49
N LEU A 615 26.18 19.06 -1.87
CA LEU A 615 25.46 19.01 -0.59
C LEU A 615 23.96 19.24 -0.73
N LEU A 616 23.51 20.02 -1.72
CA LEU A 616 22.09 20.26 -1.97
C LEU A 616 21.79 20.63 -3.42
N ALA A 617 20.51 20.55 -3.78
CA ALA A 617 19.98 21.04 -5.05
C ALA A 617 18.63 21.74 -4.86
N MET A 618 18.34 22.71 -5.72
CA MET A 618 17.08 23.45 -5.76
C MET A 618 16.63 23.68 -7.20
N THR A 619 15.35 23.53 -7.47
CA THR A 619 14.74 23.89 -8.76
C THR A 619 14.08 25.26 -8.66
N VAL A 620 14.45 26.17 -9.55
CA VAL A 620 13.75 27.44 -9.78
C VAL A 620 12.86 27.29 -11.01
N SER A 621 11.55 27.44 -10.82
CA SER A 621 10.56 27.36 -11.90
C SER A 621 10.86 28.39 -13.00
N LYS A 622 10.76 27.96 -14.24
CA LYS A 622 10.85 28.77 -15.45
C LYS A 622 9.67 28.51 -16.39
N VAL A 623 9.21 27.27 -16.46
CA VAL A 623 8.10 26.83 -17.30
C VAL A 623 6.97 26.18 -16.49
N THR A 624 7.28 25.66 -15.29
CA THR A 624 6.28 25.05 -14.42
C THR A 624 5.34 26.10 -13.84
N ASN A 625 4.05 25.77 -13.82
CA ASN A 625 3.02 26.60 -13.26
C ASN A 625 2.19 25.75 -12.32
N ASP A 626 2.40 25.96 -11.04
CA ASP A 626 1.66 25.30 -9.98
C ASP A 626 0.23 25.86 -9.90
N GLY A 627 -0.71 24.99 -9.50
CA GLY A 627 -2.13 25.30 -9.41
C GLY A 627 -2.49 26.19 -8.23
N GLN A 628 -1.71 26.15 -7.15
CA GLN A 628 -1.82 27.02 -5.98
C GLN A 628 -1.23 28.42 -6.25
N LEU A 629 -0.27 28.54 -7.18
CA LEU A 629 0.35 29.82 -7.58
C LEU A 629 0.15 30.18 -9.07
N PRO A 630 -1.10 30.29 -9.55
CA PRO A 630 -1.40 30.39 -10.97
C PRO A 630 -0.82 31.66 -11.60
N ASN A 631 0.07 31.49 -12.58
CA ASN A 631 0.77 32.53 -13.33
C ASN A 631 1.79 33.35 -12.51
N ALA A 632 2.14 32.91 -11.30
CA ALA A 632 3.19 33.51 -10.48
C ALA A 632 4.31 32.52 -10.12
N THR A 633 4.14 31.23 -10.42
CA THR A 633 5.15 30.19 -10.17
C THR A 633 6.50 30.46 -10.82
N PRO A 634 6.60 30.95 -12.08
CA PRO A 634 7.90 31.23 -12.67
C PRO A 634 8.75 32.16 -11.81
N GLY A 635 10.01 31.76 -11.59
CA GLY A 635 10.99 32.43 -10.73
C GLY A 635 10.98 31.99 -9.27
N LYS A 636 10.02 31.16 -8.85
CA LYS A 636 9.97 30.61 -7.50
C LYS A 636 10.74 29.30 -7.39
N PRO A 637 11.43 29.04 -6.28
CA PRO A 637 11.88 27.71 -5.94
C PRO A 637 10.68 26.77 -5.73
N ILE A 638 10.68 25.62 -6.40
CA ILE A 638 9.58 24.63 -6.37
C ILE A 638 10.04 23.24 -5.93
N ASP A 639 11.33 22.95 -5.98
CA ASP A 639 11.87 21.71 -5.42
C ASP A 639 13.15 22.05 -4.64
N MET A 640 13.40 21.38 -3.51
CA MET A 640 14.65 21.51 -2.77
C MET A 640 14.95 20.26 -1.97
N ALA A 641 16.20 19.79 -2.01
CA ALA A 641 16.62 18.65 -1.20
C ALA A 641 18.11 18.68 -0.84
N ALA A 642 18.44 18.10 0.32
CA ALA A 642 19.81 17.79 0.74
C ALA A 642 20.32 16.50 0.06
N ALA A 643 21.65 16.35 -0.02
CA ALA A 643 22.27 15.13 -0.51
C ALA A 643 21.84 13.91 0.34
N GLY A 644 21.38 12.84 -0.32
CA GLY A 644 20.87 11.63 0.33
C GLY A 644 19.40 11.68 0.76
N HIS A 645 18.68 12.75 0.40
CA HIS A 645 17.27 12.96 0.70
C HIS A 645 16.45 13.23 -0.57
N LEU A 646 15.13 13.19 -0.41
CA LEU A 646 14.16 13.51 -1.46
C LEU A 646 13.58 14.90 -1.24
N ASP A 647 13.02 15.45 -2.30
CA ASP A 647 12.23 16.67 -2.24
C ASP A 647 10.90 16.45 -1.50
N GLN A 648 10.65 17.29 -0.50
CA GLN A 648 9.44 17.31 0.34
C GLN A 648 8.70 18.66 0.31
N ILE A 649 9.28 19.67 -0.34
CA ILE A 649 8.72 21.01 -0.42
C ILE A 649 7.60 21.01 -1.48
N ASP A 650 6.58 21.84 -1.27
CA ASP A 650 5.63 22.20 -2.34
C ASP A 650 6.24 23.34 -3.15
N TRP A 651 6.51 24.49 -2.51
CA TRP A 651 7.29 25.59 -3.11
C TRP A 651 7.70 26.65 -2.07
N PHE A 652 8.53 27.60 -2.51
CA PHE A 652 8.86 28.82 -1.77
C PHE A 652 8.30 30.07 -2.48
N ASN A 653 7.40 30.83 -1.82
CA ASN A 653 6.97 32.13 -2.34
C ASN A 653 8.02 33.19 -1.98
N LEU A 654 9.11 33.20 -2.75
CA LEU A 654 10.33 33.95 -2.47
C LEU A 654 10.65 34.96 -3.59
N PRO A 655 10.46 36.27 -3.38
CA PRO A 655 9.72 36.90 -2.27
C PRO A 655 8.26 37.20 -2.64
N TYR A 656 7.46 37.56 -1.64
CA TYR A 656 6.19 38.27 -1.80
C TYR A 656 6.35 39.78 -1.54
N VAL A 657 5.46 40.58 -2.14
CA VAL A 657 5.27 42.02 -1.92
C VAL A 657 3.78 42.35 -1.94
N ALA A 658 3.27 42.87 -0.82
CA ALA A 658 1.87 43.21 -0.61
C ALA A 658 1.69 44.63 -0.06
N THR A 659 0.52 45.24 -0.30
CA THR A 659 0.15 46.54 0.30
C THR A 659 -0.13 46.45 1.81
N SER A 660 -0.38 45.25 2.31
CA SER A 660 -0.55 44.94 3.74
C SER A 660 0.04 43.57 4.05
N ALA A 661 0.40 43.31 5.31
CA ALA A 661 0.89 42.01 5.75
C ALA A 661 -0.13 40.90 5.37
N PRO A 662 0.28 39.86 4.62
CA PRO A 662 -0.58 38.73 4.32
C PRO A 662 -1.12 38.07 5.58
N SER A 663 -2.41 37.69 5.58
CA SER A 663 -3.04 37.09 6.75
C SER A 663 -4.16 36.14 6.37
N GLY A 664 -4.64 35.36 7.35
CA GLY A 664 -5.65 34.33 7.15
C GLY A 664 -5.05 33.01 6.68
N THR A 665 -5.92 32.02 6.53
CA THR A 665 -5.58 30.64 6.12
C THR A 665 -4.79 30.59 4.81
N GLU A 666 -5.09 31.52 3.90
CA GLU A 666 -4.49 31.65 2.57
C GLU A 666 -3.48 32.82 2.51
N GLY A 667 -2.80 33.12 3.61
CA GLY A 667 -1.81 34.18 3.68
C GLY A 667 -0.67 33.97 2.69
N TRP A 668 -0.24 32.72 2.54
CA TRP A 668 0.88 32.28 1.73
C TRP A 668 0.80 32.64 0.23
N GLN A 669 -0.41 32.73 -0.35
CA GLN A 669 -0.63 33.08 -1.76
C GLN A 669 -0.84 34.59 -2.01
N GLN A 670 -0.76 35.44 -0.99
CA GLN A 670 -0.94 36.89 -1.17
C GLN A 670 0.37 37.57 -1.54
N GLY A 671 0.28 38.72 -2.20
CA GLY A 671 1.46 39.54 -2.52
C GLY A 671 2.39 38.94 -3.57
N LEU A 672 1.90 38.10 -4.47
CA LEU A 672 2.74 37.41 -5.45
C LEU A 672 3.56 38.40 -6.32
N VAL A 673 4.83 38.05 -6.52
CA VAL A 673 5.68 38.66 -7.54
C VAL A 673 5.58 37.83 -8.80
N ASN A 674 5.27 38.48 -9.93
CA ASN A 674 5.22 37.83 -11.24
C ASN A 674 6.56 38.03 -11.96
N SER A 675 7.27 36.93 -12.17
CA SER A 675 8.58 36.96 -12.84
C SER A 675 8.41 36.97 -14.35
N THR A 676 9.09 37.92 -14.98
CA THR A 676 9.16 38.07 -16.44
C THR A 676 10.39 37.40 -17.05
N SER A 677 11.43 37.11 -16.24
CA SER A 677 12.62 36.40 -16.70
C SER A 677 13.22 35.51 -15.60
N VAL A 678 13.77 34.38 -16.05
CA VAL A 678 14.55 33.41 -15.25
C VAL A 678 15.76 32.99 -16.08
N GLU A 679 16.94 33.46 -15.69
CA GLU A 679 18.17 33.38 -16.47
C GLU A 679 19.31 32.79 -15.63
N VAL A 680 20.07 31.86 -16.22
CA VAL A 680 21.33 31.41 -15.63
C VAL A 680 22.39 32.47 -15.97
N GLU A 681 22.80 33.25 -14.98
CA GLU A 681 23.77 34.33 -15.14
C GLU A 681 25.21 33.79 -15.07
N THR A 682 25.46 32.82 -14.20
CA THR A 682 26.76 32.16 -14.06
C THR A 682 26.55 30.67 -13.82
N ALA A 683 27.37 29.83 -14.46
CA ALA A 683 27.38 28.38 -14.22
C ALA A 683 28.81 27.87 -14.39
N THR A 684 29.63 28.01 -13.35
CA THR A 684 30.98 27.42 -13.28
C THR A 684 31.10 26.54 -12.03
N PRO A 685 32.07 25.61 -11.99
CA PRO A 685 32.32 24.77 -10.83
C PRO A 685 32.56 25.55 -9.53
N GLU A 686 33.06 26.79 -9.63
CA GLU A 686 33.34 27.64 -8.46
C GLU A 686 32.09 28.38 -7.97
N ARG A 687 31.12 28.66 -8.86
CA ARG A 687 29.91 29.40 -8.54
C ARG A 687 28.85 29.26 -9.62
N ALA A 688 27.60 29.10 -9.20
CA ALA A 688 26.45 29.21 -10.09
C ALA A 688 25.46 30.26 -9.57
N VAL A 689 24.86 31.02 -10.49
CA VAL A 689 23.93 32.11 -10.19
C VAL A 689 22.74 32.07 -11.14
N VAL A 690 21.54 32.04 -10.59
CA VAL A 690 20.27 32.19 -11.32
C VAL A 690 19.67 33.54 -10.96
N ARG A 691 19.36 34.34 -11.96
CA ARG A 691 18.76 35.67 -11.83
C ARG A 691 17.31 35.65 -12.28
N VAL A 692 16.43 36.12 -11.42
CA VAL A 692 14.99 36.25 -11.63
C VAL A 692 14.62 37.73 -11.60
N SER A 693 13.75 38.18 -12.51
CA SER A 693 13.25 39.57 -12.51
C SER A 693 11.77 39.64 -12.81
N GLY A 694 11.08 40.48 -12.05
CA GLY A 694 9.64 40.66 -12.15
C GLY A 694 9.14 41.92 -11.45
N SER A 695 7.83 41.97 -11.28
CA SER A 695 7.15 43.05 -10.56
C SER A 695 6.13 42.48 -9.58
N ALA A 696 5.92 43.19 -8.48
CA ALA A 696 4.88 42.87 -7.52
C ALA A 696 3.50 43.04 -8.16
N LEU A 697 2.64 42.01 -8.11
CA LEU A 697 1.31 42.09 -8.73
C LEU A 697 0.40 43.12 -8.04
N SER A 698 0.51 43.23 -6.72
CA SER A 698 -0.31 44.14 -5.91
C SER A 698 0.24 45.57 -5.86
N VAL A 699 1.51 45.76 -6.21
CA VAL A 699 2.21 47.06 -6.20
C VAL A 699 3.10 47.17 -7.45
N PRO A 700 2.53 47.41 -8.65
CA PRO A 700 3.26 47.29 -9.92
C PRO A 700 4.48 48.21 -10.07
N ASP A 701 4.50 49.33 -9.33
CA ASP A 701 5.64 50.26 -9.28
C ASP A 701 6.85 49.68 -8.53
N VAL A 702 6.70 48.59 -7.78
CA VAL A 702 7.80 47.88 -7.13
C VAL A 702 8.25 46.72 -8.02
N THR A 703 9.45 46.88 -8.57
CA THR A 703 10.15 45.81 -9.31
C THR A 703 11.01 45.00 -8.36
N VAL A 704 11.18 43.71 -8.65
CA VAL A 704 11.95 42.78 -7.82
C VAL A 704 12.95 42.04 -8.68
N VAL A 705 14.20 42.03 -8.22
CA VAL A 705 15.26 41.20 -8.79
C VAL A 705 15.74 40.25 -7.70
N THR A 706 15.63 38.95 -7.94
CA THR A 706 16.15 37.92 -7.04
C THR A 706 17.32 37.22 -7.70
N THR A 707 18.43 37.06 -6.97
CA THR A 707 19.53 36.17 -7.37
C THR A 707 19.60 35.00 -6.41
N PHE A 708 19.80 33.80 -6.96
CA PHE A 708 20.09 32.58 -6.22
C PHE A 708 21.51 32.16 -6.56
N ALA A 709 22.39 32.12 -5.57
CA ALA A 709 23.81 31.82 -5.76
C ALA A 709 24.25 30.65 -4.91
N VAL A 710 25.02 29.74 -5.51
CA VAL A 710 25.58 28.56 -4.84
C VAL A 710 27.06 28.42 -5.17
N GLU A 711 27.85 28.04 -4.17
CA GLU A 711 29.27 27.74 -4.27
C GLU A 711 29.53 26.33 -3.71
N PRO A 712 30.65 25.66 -4.06
CA PRO A 712 31.01 24.35 -3.52
C PRO A 712 31.12 24.34 -2.00
N GLY A 713 30.75 23.24 -1.36
CA GLY A 713 30.89 23.05 0.10
C GLY A 713 29.91 23.85 0.96
N GLN A 714 28.99 24.62 0.36
CA GLN A 714 27.97 25.38 1.10
C GLN A 714 26.68 24.56 1.22
N PRO A 715 26.21 24.22 2.43
CA PRO A 715 24.92 23.55 2.63
C PRO A 715 23.72 24.52 2.51
N TRP A 716 23.87 25.60 1.74
CA TRP A 716 22.82 26.57 1.46
C TRP A 716 23.00 27.24 0.10
N ILE A 717 21.92 27.85 -0.39
CA ILE A 717 21.89 28.77 -1.54
C ILE A 717 21.65 30.18 -1.01
N VAL A 718 22.48 31.15 -1.39
CA VAL A 718 22.25 32.55 -1.04
C VAL A 718 21.18 33.12 -1.96
N ALA A 719 20.06 33.55 -1.39
CA ALA A 719 19.01 34.27 -2.10
C ALA A 719 19.06 35.75 -1.73
N GLU A 720 19.20 36.63 -2.72
CA GLU A 720 19.23 38.08 -2.53
C GLU A 720 18.14 38.73 -3.39
N SER A 721 17.13 39.32 -2.75
CA SER A 721 16.01 40.00 -3.43
C SER A 721 16.12 41.50 -3.23
N THR A 722 16.29 42.24 -4.33
CA THR A 722 16.29 43.70 -4.35
C THR A 722 14.95 44.21 -4.84
N PHE A 723 14.26 44.95 -3.98
CA PHE A 723 12.97 45.59 -4.24
C PHE A 723 13.22 47.04 -4.58
N THR A 724 12.77 47.52 -5.75
CA THR A 724 13.01 48.89 -6.22
C THR A 724 11.72 49.59 -6.55
N ASN A 725 11.47 50.74 -5.93
CA ASN A 725 10.33 51.59 -6.27
C ASN A 725 10.63 52.40 -7.53
N THR A 726 10.05 51.97 -8.65
CA THR A 726 10.15 52.63 -9.96
C THR A 726 9.09 53.73 -10.15
N GLY A 727 8.18 53.88 -9.19
CA GLY A 727 7.17 54.91 -9.15
C GLY A 727 7.72 56.30 -8.80
N SER A 728 6.81 57.28 -8.78
CA SER A 728 7.15 58.70 -8.53
C SER A 728 6.94 59.17 -7.08
N ALA A 729 6.41 58.31 -6.21
CA ALA A 729 6.10 58.62 -4.82
C ALA A 729 6.55 57.48 -3.88
N PRO A 730 6.83 57.78 -2.60
CA PRO A 730 7.14 56.75 -1.62
C PRO A 730 6.01 55.72 -1.47
N VAL A 731 6.36 54.46 -1.27
CA VAL A 731 5.42 53.35 -1.04
C VAL A 731 5.83 52.57 0.20
N THR A 732 4.87 52.21 1.05
CA THR A 732 5.06 51.27 2.15
C THR A 732 4.44 49.94 1.77
N VAL A 733 5.21 48.87 1.88
CA VAL A 733 4.80 47.51 1.53
C VAL A 733 5.13 46.54 2.65
N SER A 734 4.37 45.44 2.74
CA SER A 734 4.84 44.25 3.40
C SER A 734 5.60 43.37 2.42
N ALA A 735 6.77 42.90 2.81
CA ALA A 735 7.60 42.01 2.00
C ALA A 735 8.17 40.89 2.88
N GLY A 736 8.48 39.75 2.28
CA GLY A 736 9.05 38.61 2.97
C GLY A 736 9.03 37.36 2.11
N ASP A 737 9.20 36.21 2.74
CA ASP A 737 9.24 34.91 2.06
C ASP A 737 8.26 33.95 2.75
N VAL A 738 7.76 32.97 1.99
CA VAL A 738 6.95 31.86 2.51
C VAL A 738 7.62 30.54 2.15
N ILE A 739 7.60 29.60 3.09
CA ILE A 739 7.86 28.17 2.82
C ILE A 739 6.50 27.46 2.90
N ASP A 740 6.16 26.67 1.89
CA ASP A 740 5.02 25.75 1.91
C ASP A 740 5.54 24.31 1.74
N HIS A 741 5.06 23.40 2.56
CA HIS A 741 5.61 22.05 2.65
C HIS A 741 4.50 21.03 2.72
N ASP A 742 4.36 20.24 1.66
CA ASP A 742 3.39 19.16 1.54
C ASP A 742 3.97 17.77 1.82
N GLY A 743 5.24 17.70 2.23
CA GLY A 743 5.85 16.47 2.68
C GLY A 743 5.21 15.90 3.95
N PRO A 744 5.29 14.57 4.15
CA PRO A 744 4.64 13.91 5.29
C PRO A 744 5.22 14.41 6.61
N GLY A 745 4.35 14.54 7.61
CA GLY A 745 4.73 14.99 8.96
C GLY A 745 5.27 16.42 9.00
N GLN A 746 4.92 17.25 8.01
CA GLN A 746 5.29 18.67 7.89
C GLN A 746 5.12 19.43 9.20
N ARG A 747 6.17 20.14 9.57
CA ARG A 747 6.28 20.93 10.80
C ARG A 747 7.00 22.23 10.49
N SER A 748 6.47 23.33 11.03
CA SER A 748 7.12 24.63 10.94
C SER A 748 7.98 24.88 12.18
N GLY A 749 9.06 25.64 12.01
CA GLY A 749 9.99 26.00 13.07
C GLY A 749 10.21 27.51 13.11
N VAL A 750 10.14 28.08 14.31
CA VAL A 750 10.50 29.47 14.58
C VAL A 750 11.32 29.51 15.87
N PRO A 751 12.49 30.17 15.91
CA PRO A 751 13.33 30.23 17.10
C PRO A 751 12.56 30.90 18.25
N GLY A 752 12.61 30.26 19.43
CA GLY A 752 11.82 30.67 20.61
C GLY A 752 10.45 30.01 20.73
N HIS A 753 9.94 29.37 19.66
CA HIS A 753 8.60 28.77 19.62
C HIS A 753 8.59 27.26 19.39
N GLY A 754 9.76 26.65 19.18
CA GLY A 754 9.89 25.21 18.94
C GLY A 754 9.19 24.77 17.64
N THR A 755 8.66 23.56 17.65
CA THR A 755 7.93 22.97 16.52
C THR A 755 6.47 23.39 16.55
N ILE A 756 6.05 24.10 15.50
CA ILE A 756 4.67 24.54 15.28
C ILE A 756 3.93 23.45 14.51
N THR A 757 2.84 22.95 15.08
CA THR A 757 1.96 21.93 14.49
C THR A 757 0.51 22.39 14.45
N THR A 758 0.27 23.70 14.49
CA THR A 758 -1.09 24.25 14.45
C THR A 758 -1.76 23.86 13.12
N PRO A 759 -3.03 23.43 13.14
CA PRO A 759 -3.71 23.01 11.92
C PRO A 759 -3.75 24.12 10.86
N TYR A 760 -3.74 23.73 9.59
CA TYR A 760 -3.81 24.64 8.43
C TYR A 760 -4.86 25.76 8.56
N GLY A 761 -6.04 25.47 9.12
CA GLY A 761 -7.11 26.45 9.31
C GLY A 761 -6.91 27.44 10.47
N SER A 762 -5.75 27.47 11.13
CA SER A 762 -5.53 28.23 12.37
C SER A 762 -4.13 28.86 12.42
N PRO A 763 -3.83 29.83 11.53
CA PRO A 763 -2.54 30.51 11.52
C PRO A 763 -2.34 31.42 12.74
N GLY A 764 -1.09 31.57 13.18
CA GLY A 764 -0.68 32.38 14.31
C GLY A 764 0.55 33.25 14.02
N GLU A 765 0.82 34.21 14.91
CA GLU A 765 2.02 35.06 14.90
C GLU A 765 3.07 34.50 15.87
N PHE A 766 4.32 34.47 15.42
CA PHE A 766 5.47 33.94 16.15
C PHE A 766 6.65 34.93 16.02
N PRO A 767 6.82 35.88 16.96
CA PRO A 767 7.98 36.76 16.95
C PRO A 767 9.26 35.95 17.21
N PRO A 768 10.23 35.92 16.27
CA PRO A 768 11.36 35.01 16.37
C PRO A 768 12.47 35.55 17.28
N ASP A 769 13.10 34.67 18.07
CA ASP A 769 14.27 34.98 18.90
C ASP A 769 15.57 35.11 18.09
N ASP A 770 15.58 34.59 16.86
CA ASP A 770 16.72 34.59 15.94
C ASP A 770 16.25 34.72 14.49
N ALA A 771 17.13 35.05 13.56
CA ALA A 771 16.78 35.46 12.21
C ALA A 771 16.51 34.27 11.26
N TRP A 772 15.59 33.35 11.59
CA TRP A 772 15.21 32.27 10.68
C TRP A 772 13.75 31.80 10.82
N ILE A 773 13.23 31.23 9.73
CA ILE A 773 12.03 30.36 9.71
C ILE A 773 12.41 29.05 9.04
N GLY A 774 11.81 27.94 9.48
CA GLY A 774 12.19 26.62 9.00
C GLY A 774 11.03 25.66 8.85
N MET A 775 11.30 24.58 8.11
CA MET A 775 10.39 23.45 7.93
C MET A 775 11.14 22.13 8.04
N THR A 776 10.44 21.11 8.48
CA THR A 776 10.95 19.74 8.50
C THR A 776 9.78 18.80 8.25
N GLY A 777 10.08 17.63 7.72
CA GLY A 777 9.14 16.55 7.57
C GLY A 777 9.67 15.32 8.28
N THR A 778 9.77 14.25 7.51
CA THR A 778 9.85 12.91 8.07
C THR A 778 11.04 12.10 7.58
N ASP A 779 11.78 12.60 6.61
CA ASP A 779 13.01 11.98 6.11
C ASP A 779 14.25 12.43 6.89
N GLY A 780 14.08 13.18 7.98
CA GLY A 780 15.19 13.74 8.74
C GLY A 780 15.85 14.93 8.05
N GLN A 781 15.15 15.61 7.14
CA GLN A 781 15.62 16.84 6.51
C GLN A 781 15.07 18.09 7.21
N THR A 782 15.91 19.11 7.36
CA THR A 782 15.52 20.44 7.83
C THR A 782 15.76 21.48 6.73
N TYR A 783 14.70 22.18 6.36
CA TYR A 783 14.69 23.34 5.48
C TYR A 783 14.69 24.63 6.30
N ALA A 784 15.43 25.65 5.86
CA ALA A 784 15.41 26.94 6.53
C ALA A 784 15.70 28.11 5.60
N LEU A 785 15.11 29.26 5.92
CA LEU A 785 15.50 30.57 5.43
C LEU A 785 16.20 31.30 6.59
N LEU A 786 17.53 31.41 6.53
CA LEU A 786 18.34 32.13 7.51
C LEU A 786 18.64 33.56 6.99
N TYR A 787 18.07 34.56 7.63
CA TYR A 787 18.16 35.98 7.27
C TYR A 787 19.41 36.63 7.87
N ASP A 788 20.01 37.59 7.14
CA ASP A 788 21.17 38.34 7.62
C ASP A 788 20.81 39.32 8.77
N GLU A 789 19.56 39.78 8.80
CA GLU A 789 19.05 40.70 9.82
C GLU A 789 17.73 40.19 10.39
N ALA A 790 17.57 40.28 11.72
CA ALA A 790 16.28 40.09 12.38
C ALA A 790 15.36 41.31 12.15
N GLY A 791 14.08 41.21 12.52
CA GLY A 791 13.14 42.34 12.42
C GLY A 791 11.85 42.05 11.65
N PHE A 792 11.57 40.77 11.39
CA PHE A 792 10.28 40.31 10.88
C PHE A 792 9.44 39.65 11.97
N THR A 793 8.14 39.57 11.75
CA THR A 793 7.24 38.66 12.49
C THR A 793 7.04 37.41 11.65
N ALA A 794 7.19 36.21 12.23
CA ALA A 794 6.80 34.99 11.53
C ALA A 794 5.28 34.79 11.65
N TYR A 795 4.62 34.34 10.59
CA TYR A 795 3.19 34.08 10.58
C TYR A 795 2.88 32.80 9.81
N GLY A 796 2.06 31.91 10.35
CA GLY A 796 1.75 30.66 9.66
C GLY A 796 1.16 29.56 10.55
N THR A 797 1.29 28.33 10.06
CA THR A 797 0.73 27.10 10.64
C THR A 797 1.82 26.04 10.75
N GLY A 798 1.46 24.76 10.97
CA GLY A 798 2.41 23.67 10.81
C GLY A 798 2.84 23.41 9.35
N ASN A 799 1.98 23.75 8.38
CA ASN A 799 2.13 23.38 6.97
C ASN A 799 2.83 24.45 6.12
N TRP A 800 2.71 25.72 6.51
CA TRP A 800 3.35 26.85 5.85
C TRP A 800 3.76 27.89 6.89
N ILE A 801 4.86 28.60 6.64
CA ILE A 801 5.37 29.66 7.53
C ILE A 801 5.97 30.78 6.68
N GLN A 802 5.71 32.04 7.07
CA GLN A 802 6.21 33.20 6.34
C GLN A 802 6.88 34.22 7.24
N SER A 803 7.85 34.95 6.71
CA SER A 803 8.44 36.13 7.34
C SER A 803 7.72 37.39 6.88
N GLN A 804 7.48 38.35 7.79
CA GLN A 804 6.80 39.61 7.48
C GLN A 804 7.63 40.83 7.88
N TYR A 805 8.18 41.52 6.89
CA TYR A 805 8.81 42.84 7.04
C TYR A 805 7.84 43.95 6.64
N GLN A 806 8.05 45.14 7.19
CA GLN A 806 7.42 46.39 6.74
C GLN A 806 8.50 47.33 6.22
N VAL A 807 8.38 47.73 4.96
CA VAL A 807 9.43 48.48 4.25
C VAL A 807 8.81 49.69 3.57
N THR A 808 9.39 50.87 3.80
CA THR A 808 9.03 52.09 3.08
C THR A 808 10.15 52.41 2.08
N LEU A 809 9.80 52.50 0.80
CA LEU A 809 10.70 52.83 -0.30
C LEU A 809 10.32 54.19 -0.89
N GLY A 810 11.21 55.17 -0.82
CA GLY A 810 11.14 56.40 -1.60
C GLY A 810 11.18 56.15 -3.11
N ALA A 811 10.83 57.16 -3.91
CA ALA A 811 10.92 57.06 -5.37
C ALA A 811 12.37 56.82 -5.81
N GLY A 812 12.62 55.73 -6.56
CA GLY A 812 13.95 55.29 -6.97
C GLY A 812 14.78 54.61 -5.88
N GLU A 813 14.24 54.42 -4.67
CA GLU A 813 14.91 53.73 -3.58
C GLU A 813 14.80 52.20 -3.74
N SER A 814 15.84 51.50 -3.27
CA SER A 814 15.88 50.05 -3.22
C SER A 814 16.13 49.55 -1.80
N TRP A 815 15.50 48.44 -1.45
CA TRP A 815 15.79 47.66 -0.25
C TRP A 815 16.18 46.23 -0.66
N THR A 816 17.08 45.60 0.08
CA THR A 816 17.57 44.26 -0.24
C THR A 816 17.33 43.33 0.94
N LEU A 817 16.64 42.22 0.68
CA LEU A 817 16.49 41.11 1.61
C LEU A 817 17.44 39.99 1.21
N ARG A 818 18.37 39.66 2.11
CA ARG A 818 19.35 38.59 1.92
C ARG A 818 19.13 37.47 2.91
N ARG A 819 19.14 36.23 2.41
CA ARG A 819 18.96 35.01 3.19
C ARG A 819 19.74 33.85 2.59
N ARG A 820 20.08 32.89 3.45
CA ARG A 820 20.61 31.58 3.09
C ARG A 820 19.45 30.59 3.13
N MET A 821 19.20 29.93 2.00
CA MET A 821 18.23 28.84 1.86
C MET A 821 18.97 27.53 2.12
N ALA A 822 18.67 26.87 3.24
CA ALA A 822 19.32 25.63 3.62
C ALA A 822 18.38 24.43 3.46
N ALA A 823 18.96 23.30 3.08
CA ALA A 823 18.38 21.97 3.16
C ALA A 823 19.47 21.05 3.72
N VAL A 824 19.26 20.50 4.92
CA VAL A 824 20.29 19.74 5.65
C VAL A 824 19.72 18.49 6.30
N ASP A 825 20.55 17.44 6.38
CA ASP A 825 20.25 16.24 7.17
C ASP A 825 20.37 16.57 8.67
N ASN A 826 19.30 16.34 9.43
CA ASN A 826 19.24 16.50 10.87
C ASN A 826 19.52 15.21 11.65
N GLY A 827 19.76 14.09 10.95
CA GLY A 827 20.07 12.79 11.51
C GLY A 827 18.92 12.13 12.26
N GLY A 828 17.68 12.58 12.06
CA GLY A 828 16.52 12.13 12.85
C GLY A 828 16.58 12.61 14.30
N ALA A 829 17.24 13.74 14.57
CA ALA A 829 17.35 14.27 15.92
C ALA A 829 15.98 14.65 16.50
N ALA A 830 15.82 14.44 17.82
CA ALA A 830 14.60 14.84 18.53
C ALA A 830 14.30 16.34 18.43
N ASP A 831 15.35 17.17 18.32
CA ASP A 831 15.24 18.57 17.94
C ASP A 831 15.80 18.75 16.51
N PRO A 832 14.94 18.78 15.48
CA PRO A 832 15.36 18.89 14.09
C PRO A 832 15.94 20.29 13.75
N TRP A 833 15.78 21.29 14.62
CA TRP A 833 16.23 22.66 14.38
C TRP A 833 17.65 22.93 14.87
N ALA A 834 18.18 22.07 15.75
CA ALA A 834 19.51 22.24 16.34
C ALA A 834 20.63 22.32 15.28
N VAL A 835 20.44 21.68 14.13
CA VAL A 835 21.39 21.72 13.00
C VAL A 835 21.55 23.11 12.38
N LEU A 836 20.56 23.99 12.54
CA LEU A 836 20.62 25.35 11.98
C LEU A 836 21.62 26.24 12.71
N ALA A 837 21.95 25.94 13.97
CA ALA A 837 22.96 26.71 14.72
C ALA A 837 24.38 26.58 14.15
N ALA A 838 24.62 25.57 13.30
CA ALA A 838 25.89 25.34 12.64
C ALA A 838 26.00 26.03 11.26
N LEU A 839 24.92 26.68 10.79
CA LEU A 839 24.83 27.33 9.49
C LEU A 839 25.05 28.83 9.60
#